data_AF-A0A5B8K645-F1
#
_entry.id   AF-A0A5B8K645-F1
#
_cell.length_a   1.000
_cell.length_b   1.000
_cell.length_c   1.000
_cell.angle_alpha   90.00
_cell.angle_beta   90.00
_cell.angle_gamma   90.00
#
_symmetry.space_group_name_H-M   'P 1'
#
loop_
_entity.id
_entity.type
_entity.pdbx_description
1 polymer ?
#
loop_
_entity_poly.entity_id
_entity_poly.type
_entity_poly.pdbx_seq_one_letter_code
_entity_poly.pdbx_strand_id
1 'polypeptide(L)'
;MTVQPALHRQHCSVAAPTQVWLDADGRLGGGAPAAPGTGPTTGAGEWFTGLLHGDTRMLCRAEVTVNGFAPEPATVETCPGGVLKVRGLVRGIEGPTEDPAVELLQTWTVTPGAVRVALRLSTSLEAVDAEIEVRLAADFTDMAAIRLGRYREPLQPTAADASSLRWDEDGKTLTVAAPGRVGPGARLSWRGTAGRGRPLEVEWQAVLTDSGDAVLAAPLPAARRVRAATEGPLGLLLDNSLDELDGLRLASRQAPDAPFLAAGAPWYFTLFGRDSLWAARMLLPLDAALAAGTLRALAAHQGTKTDPAAAEEPGKILHELRSKELVLESQALRLPPVYFGAVDSTPLWLCLLGELGLAGTEDGAVRSLLPSAGSAAQWLLAAGGAAGNTANAGFLSYQDTSGHGLSNQGWKDSRDAMQFSDGRQADGPIALSEVQGYAYQAAVQTADLFDAYGEPGARELRDFAAALKQNFRERFWVQDDAGSFPAMALDGHGEPLDVPGSNMGHLLGTGILDAAEARLVADRLLGPELFSGYGLHTLSRRAAGFWPFSYHCGSVWSHDTAVAVRGLLGEGFTAEARALAEGLLAASGAFGHRLPELFAGVTAAESGRAVPYPASCHPQAWSSASAVVIAQALGVEF
;
A
#
# COMPACT_ATOMS: atom_id res chain seq x y z
N MET A 1 18.17 1.73 -17.90
CA MET A 1 17.33 1.74 -16.69
C MET A 1 15.91 1.51 -17.16
N THR A 2 15.22 0.49 -16.65
CA THR A 2 13.79 0.29 -16.87
C THR A 2 13.02 1.16 -15.90
N VAL A 3 12.03 1.88 -16.40
CA VAL A 3 11.14 2.73 -15.60
C VAL A 3 9.98 1.85 -15.13
N GLN A 4 9.52 2.03 -13.90
CA GLN A 4 8.33 1.30 -13.45
C GLN A 4 7.10 1.74 -14.24
N PRO A 5 6.15 0.83 -14.51
CA PRO A 5 4.88 1.19 -15.11
C PRO A 5 4.19 2.34 -14.38
N ALA A 6 3.69 3.30 -15.15
CA ALA A 6 2.83 4.33 -14.60
C ALA A 6 1.47 3.72 -14.24
N LEU A 7 0.97 4.00 -13.04
CA LEU A 7 -0.32 3.56 -12.51
C LEU A 7 -1.34 4.68 -12.40
N HIS A 8 -0.88 5.95 -12.28
CA HIS A 8 -1.73 7.11 -11.98
C HIS A 8 -2.87 7.41 -12.98
N ARG A 9 -2.89 6.76 -14.16
CA ARG A 9 -3.98 6.87 -15.14
C ARG A 9 -4.78 5.57 -15.31
N GLN A 10 -4.42 4.52 -14.58
CA GLN A 10 -5.06 3.22 -14.68
C GLN A 10 -6.23 3.14 -13.70
N HIS A 11 -7.20 2.29 -14.04
CA HIS A 11 -8.31 1.98 -13.16
C HIS A 11 -8.09 0.61 -12.53
N CYS A 12 -8.20 0.56 -11.21
CA CYS A 12 -8.02 -0.67 -10.43
C CYS A 12 -9.27 -0.98 -9.61
N SER A 13 -9.52 -2.27 -9.42
CA SER A 13 -10.41 -2.79 -8.39
C SER A 13 -9.83 -4.07 -7.80
N VAL A 14 -9.95 -4.24 -6.49
CA VAL A 14 -9.32 -5.33 -5.75
C VAL A 14 -10.31 -6.03 -4.82
N ALA A 15 -10.13 -7.34 -4.71
CA ALA A 15 -10.66 -8.17 -3.64
C ALA A 15 -9.62 -9.24 -3.37
N ALA A 16 -8.73 -8.96 -2.42
CA ALA A 16 -7.50 -9.68 -2.24
C ALA A 16 -7.73 -11.21 -2.06
N PRO A 17 -6.90 -12.07 -2.68
CA PRO A 17 -5.66 -11.75 -3.40
C PRO A 17 -5.86 -11.38 -4.89
N THR A 18 -7.09 -11.09 -5.34
CA THR A 18 -7.40 -10.83 -6.76
C THR A 18 -7.47 -9.34 -7.09
N GLN A 19 -6.93 -8.96 -8.25
CA GLN A 19 -6.87 -7.58 -8.72
C GLN A 19 -7.26 -7.48 -10.19
N VAL A 20 -7.90 -6.38 -10.57
CA VAL A 20 -8.15 -6.01 -11.98
C VAL A 20 -7.52 -4.67 -12.26
N TRP A 21 -6.74 -4.59 -13.33
CA TRP A 21 -6.10 -3.36 -13.80
C TRP A 21 -6.48 -3.10 -15.25
N LEU A 22 -7.12 -1.95 -15.49
CA LEU A 22 -7.53 -1.45 -16.81
C LEU A 22 -6.72 -0.19 -17.15
N ASP A 23 -6.51 0.08 -18.43
CA ASP A 23 -5.90 1.34 -18.88
C ASP A 23 -6.82 2.55 -18.63
N ALA A 24 -6.36 3.74 -19.02
CA ALA A 24 -7.09 5.00 -18.88
C ALA A 24 -8.44 5.04 -19.63
N ASP A 25 -8.63 4.13 -20.59
CA ASP A 25 -9.83 4.01 -21.41
C ASP A 25 -10.71 2.82 -20.96
N GLY A 26 -10.38 2.18 -19.84
CA GLY A 26 -11.12 1.03 -19.31
C GLY A 26 -10.90 -0.26 -20.07
N ARG A 27 -9.80 -0.39 -20.83
CA ARG A 27 -9.47 -1.60 -21.59
C ARG A 27 -8.47 -2.48 -20.85
N LEU A 28 -8.61 -3.78 -21.06
CA LEU A 28 -7.63 -4.79 -20.69
C LEU A 28 -6.95 -5.28 -21.98
N GLY A 29 -6.07 -4.44 -22.52
CA GLY A 29 -5.32 -4.68 -23.76
C GLY A 29 -3.83 -4.81 -23.44
N GLY A 30 -3.33 -6.05 -23.41
CA GLY A 30 -2.01 -6.38 -22.88
C GLY A 30 -0.91 -5.41 -23.29
N GLY A 31 -0.24 -4.83 -22.29
CA GLY A 31 0.97 -4.04 -22.47
C GLY A 31 2.08 -4.93 -23.01
N ALA A 32 2.16 -5.07 -24.33
CA ALA A 32 3.39 -5.37 -25.02
C ALA A 32 3.95 -4.05 -25.56
N PRO A 33 5.25 -3.74 -25.41
CA PRO A 33 5.84 -2.62 -26.11
C PRO A 33 5.62 -2.79 -27.62
N ALA A 34 5.32 -1.70 -28.31
CA ALA A 34 5.27 -1.70 -29.76
C ALA A 34 6.60 -2.25 -30.32
N ALA A 35 6.52 -3.07 -31.37
CA ALA A 35 7.69 -3.69 -31.99
C ALA A 35 8.79 -2.65 -32.28
N PRO A 36 10.08 -3.01 -32.14
CA PRO A 36 11.18 -2.08 -32.40
C PRO A 36 11.08 -1.53 -33.83
N GLY A 37 10.96 -0.21 -33.97
CA GLY A 37 10.93 0.47 -35.27
C GLY A 37 9.61 1.15 -35.65
N THR A 38 8.57 1.05 -34.82
CA THR A 38 7.43 1.98 -34.91
C THR A 38 7.78 3.23 -34.11
N GLY A 39 7.81 4.40 -34.77
CA GLY A 39 8.07 5.68 -34.10
C GLY A 39 7.08 5.92 -32.95
N PRO A 40 7.36 6.86 -32.03
CA PRO A 40 6.54 7.07 -30.84
C PRO A 40 5.10 7.38 -31.26
N THR A 41 4.22 6.39 -31.17
CA THR A 41 2.79 6.64 -31.11
C THR A 41 2.57 7.42 -29.82
N THR A 42 1.97 8.58 -29.95
CA THR A 42 1.67 9.51 -28.87
C THR A 42 1.04 8.75 -27.68
N GLY A 43 1.78 8.56 -26.58
CA GLY A 43 1.23 8.16 -25.27
C GLY A 43 1.69 6.85 -24.63
N ALA A 44 2.54 6.04 -25.27
CA ALA A 44 3.08 4.81 -24.65
C ALA A 44 4.16 5.10 -23.59
N GLY A 45 3.74 5.60 -22.43
CA GLY A 45 4.35 5.16 -21.18
C GLY A 45 4.09 3.66 -21.01
N GLU A 46 4.99 2.95 -20.34
CA GLU A 46 4.97 1.49 -20.16
C GLU A 46 3.85 1.04 -19.20
N TRP A 47 2.57 1.21 -19.55
CA TRP A 47 1.42 0.77 -18.73
C TRP A 47 1.29 -0.76 -18.74
N PHE A 48 0.75 -1.37 -17.68
CA PHE A 48 0.38 -2.78 -17.68
C PHE A 48 -1.09 -2.98 -17.28
N THR A 49 -1.84 -3.80 -18.02
CA THR A 49 -3.21 -4.18 -17.65
C THR A 49 -3.29 -5.67 -17.38
N GLY A 50 -4.28 -6.11 -16.63
CA GLY A 50 -4.49 -7.54 -16.42
C GLY A 50 -5.45 -7.91 -15.31
N LEU A 51 -5.75 -9.22 -15.25
CA LEU A 51 -6.26 -9.87 -14.04
C LEU A 51 -5.08 -10.49 -13.32
N LEU A 52 -4.91 -10.12 -12.06
CA LEU A 52 -3.83 -10.61 -11.21
C LEU A 52 -4.41 -11.38 -10.04
N HIS A 53 -3.64 -12.35 -9.56
CA HIS A 53 -3.92 -13.10 -8.35
C HIS A 53 -2.60 -13.32 -7.62
N GLY A 54 -2.50 -12.81 -6.39
CA GLY A 54 -1.23 -12.71 -5.68
C GLY A 54 -0.22 -11.88 -6.47
N ASP A 55 1.01 -12.38 -6.60
CA ASP A 55 2.11 -11.78 -7.34
C ASP A 55 2.15 -12.17 -8.83
N THR A 56 1.06 -12.69 -9.42
CA THR A 56 1.04 -13.12 -10.82
C THR A 56 -0.05 -12.44 -11.65
N ARG A 57 0.31 -11.94 -12.84
CA ARG A 57 -0.66 -11.57 -13.89
C ARG A 57 -1.11 -12.83 -14.63
N MET A 58 -2.34 -13.25 -14.37
CA MET A 58 -2.91 -14.46 -14.94
C MET A 58 -3.46 -14.20 -16.35
N LEU A 59 -4.23 -13.13 -16.52
CA LEU A 59 -4.82 -12.72 -17.81
C LEU A 59 -4.25 -11.36 -18.22
N CYS A 60 -3.71 -11.24 -19.43
CA CYS A 60 -3.13 -10.00 -19.95
C CYS A 60 -3.98 -9.34 -21.03
N ARG A 61 -4.98 -10.03 -21.60
CA ARG A 61 -5.89 -9.45 -22.60
C ARG A 61 -7.32 -9.95 -22.42
N ALA A 62 -8.28 -9.03 -22.54
CA ALA A 62 -9.71 -9.26 -22.60
C ALA A 62 -10.36 -8.16 -23.47
N GLU A 63 -10.16 -8.26 -24.78
CA GLU A 63 -10.66 -7.26 -25.75
C GLU A 63 -12.09 -7.59 -26.14
N VAL A 64 -12.99 -6.61 -26.01
CA VAL A 64 -14.41 -6.75 -26.33
C VAL A 64 -14.75 -6.04 -27.64
N THR A 65 -15.50 -6.71 -28.52
CA THR A 65 -16.05 -6.11 -29.74
C THR A 65 -17.53 -6.45 -29.90
N VAL A 66 -18.26 -5.61 -30.62
CA VAL A 66 -19.67 -5.81 -31.00
C VAL A 66 -19.76 -5.68 -32.52
N ASN A 67 -20.18 -6.74 -33.22
CA ASN A 67 -20.18 -6.81 -34.68
C ASN A 67 -18.81 -6.46 -35.29
N GLY A 68 -17.72 -6.83 -34.60
CA GLY A 68 -16.34 -6.52 -35.00
C GLY A 68 -15.85 -5.11 -34.66
N PHE A 69 -16.70 -4.24 -34.11
CA PHE A 69 -16.33 -2.89 -33.69
C PHE A 69 -15.95 -2.85 -32.21
N ALA A 70 -14.79 -2.27 -31.90
CA ALA A 70 -14.40 -1.98 -30.53
C ALA A 70 -15.23 -0.79 -29.99
N PRO A 71 -15.76 -0.86 -28.75
CA PRO A 71 -16.42 0.28 -28.14
C PRO A 71 -15.46 1.47 -27.98
N GLU A 72 -15.90 2.66 -28.39
CA GLU A 72 -15.25 3.92 -28.07
C GLU A 72 -15.46 4.22 -26.56
N PRO A 73 -14.42 4.55 -25.77
CA PRO A 73 -14.54 4.74 -24.34
C PRO A 73 -15.40 5.97 -24.02
N ALA A 74 -16.27 5.86 -23.01
CA ALA A 74 -17.07 6.98 -22.51
C ALA A 74 -16.76 7.26 -21.04
N THR A 75 -16.93 6.27 -20.15
CA THR A 75 -16.65 6.42 -18.71
C THR A 75 -16.06 5.14 -18.13
N VAL A 76 -15.22 5.31 -17.11
CA VAL A 76 -14.82 4.25 -16.18
C VAL A 76 -15.17 4.71 -14.77
N GLU A 77 -16.01 3.96 -14.09
CA GLU A 77 -16.52 4.30 -12.77
C GLU A 77 -16.09 3.23 -11.77
N THR A 78 -15.35 3.64 -10.74
CA THR A 78 -15.07 2.79 -9.56
C THR A 78 -16.25 2.84 -8.61
N CYS A 79 -16.81 1.66 -8.32
CA CYS A 79 -17.95 1.48 -7.43
C CYS A 79 -17.52 0.66 -6.20
N PRO A 80 -18.17 0.85 -5.03
CA PRO A 80 -17.92 0.03 -3.86
C PRO A 80 -18.12 -1.48 -4.11
N GLY A 81 -17.45 -2.30 -3.31
CA GLY A 81 -17.58 -3.76 -3.34
C GLY A 81 -16.81 -4.42 -4.48
N GLY A 82 -15.67 -3.83 -4.87
CA GLY A 82 -14.80 -4.41 -5.89
C GLY A 82 -15.39 -4.31 -7.31
N VAL A 83 -16.13 -3.25 -7.64
CA VAL A 83 -16.83 -3.12 -8.93
C VAL A 83 -16.23 -2.00 -9.79
N LEU A 84 -15.97 -2.30 -11.07
CA LEU A 84 -15.70 -1.29 -12.11
C LEU A 84 -16.81 -1.33 -13.15
N LYS A 85 -17.30 -0.17 -13.57
CA LYS A 85 -18.21 -0.04 -14.71
C LYS A 85 -17.51 0.71 -15.83
N VAL A 86 -17.39 0.07 -16.99
CA VAL A 86 -16.80 0.64 -18.21
C VAL A 86 -17.90 0.83 -19.23
N ARG A 87 -18.19 2.07 -19.60
CA ARG A 87 -19.18 2.42 -20.61
C ARG A 87 -18.47 2.77 -21.90
N GLY A 88 -18.94 2.20 -23.00
CA GLY A 88 -18.44 2.53 -24.33
C GLY A 88 -19.54 2.55 -25.39
N LEU A 89 -19.27 3.26 -26.48
CA LEU A 89 -20.20 3.50 -27.58
C LEU A 89 -19.75 2.74 -28.83
N VAL A 90 -20.65 1.99 -29.46
CA VAL A 90 -20.33 1.17 -30.65
C VAL A 90 -20.72 1.93 -31.91
N ARG A 91 -19.94 2.96 -32.27
CA ARG A 91 -20.25 3.87 -33.38
C ARG A 91 -20.13 3.27 -34.79
N GLY A 92 -19.58 2.06 -34.91
CA GLY A 92 -19.57 1.33 -36.18
C GLY A 92 -20.94 0.77 -36.57
N ILE A 93 -21.92 0.76 -35.65
CA ILE A 93 -23.31 0.41 -35.94
C ILE A 93 -24.10 1.71 -36.11
N GLU A 94 -24.50 2.00 -37.35
CA GLU A 94 -25.19 3.23 -37.71
C GLU A 94 -26.60 3.33 -37.10
N GLY A 95 -26.95 4.53 -36.65
CA GLY A 95 -28.28 4.89 -36.18
C GLY A 95 -29.09 5.67 -37.23
N PRO A 96 -30.35 6.02 -36.94
CA PRO A 96 -31.16 6.90 -37.78
C PRO A 96 -30.73 8.38 -37.72
N THR A 97 -29.86 8.74 -36.77
CA THR A 97 -29.32 10.11 -36.57
C THR A 97 -27.79 10.05 -36.46
N GLU A 98 -27.15 11.23 -36.32
CA GLU A 98 -25.71 11.36 -36.09
C GLU A 98 -25.29 10.90 -34.67
N ASP A 99 -26.25 10.67 -33.77
CA ASP A 99 -26.00 10.24 -32.40
C ASP A 99 -25.66 8.74 -32.31
N PRO A 100 -24.78 8.32 -31.38
CA PRO A 100 -24.49 6.91 -31.13
C PRO A 100 -25.76 6.12 -30.79
N ALA A 101 -26.07 5.09 -31.57
CA ALA A 101 -27.28 4.28 -31.40
C ALA A 101 -27.09 3.04 -30.52
N VAL A 102 -25.84 2.69 -30.20
CA VAL A 102 -25.48 1.46 -29.49
C VAL A 102 -24.45 1.75 -28.41
N GLU A 103 -24.74 1.24 -27.22
CA GLU A 103 -23.91 1.33 -26.03
C GLU A 103 -23.57 -0.08 -25.54
N LEU A 104 -22.32 -0.27 -25.10
CA LEU A 104 -21.88 -1.43 -24.34
C LEU A 104 -21.47 -0.99 -22.93
N LEU A 105 -22.12 -1.55 -21.91
CA LEU A 105 -21.69 -1.44 -20.52
C LEU A 105 -21.02 -2.74 -20.08
N GLN A 106 -19.77 -2.65 -19.63
CA GLN A 106 -19.04 -3.75 -18.99
C GLN A 106 -19.06 -3.51 -17.47
N THR A 107 -19.51 -4.49 -16.69
CA THR A 107 -19.44 -4.46 -15.22
C THR A 107 -18.49 -5.56 -14.76
N TRP A 108 -17.33 -5.16 -14.28
CA TRP A 108 -16.32 -6.03 -13.68
C TRP A 108 -16.59 -6.12 -12.19
N THR A 109 -16.79 -7.32 -11.67
CA THR A 109 -16.98 -7.60 -10.24
C THR A 109 -15.85 -8.49 -9.76
N VAL A 110 -15.01 -7.96 -8.88
CA VAL A 110 -13.84 -8.62 -8.33
C VAL A 110 -14.20 -9.21 -6.98
N THR A 111 -13.96 -10.50 -6.81
CA THR A 111 -14.12 -11.24 -5.57
C THR A 111 -12.87 -12.10 -5.34
N PRO A 112 -12.61 -12.56 -4.10
CA PRO A 112 -11.43 -13.37 -3.86
C PRO A 112 -11.41 -14.64 -4.72
N GLY A 113 -10.45 -14.73 -5.64
CA GLY A 113 -10.28 -15.86 -6.55
C GLY A 113 -11.18 -15.85 -7.79
N ALA A 114 -12.02 -14.82 -7.99
CA ALA A 114 -12.87 -14.75 -9.16
C ALA A 114 -13.17 -13.32 -9.64
N VAL A 115 -13.23 -13.15 -10.96
CA VAL A 115 -13.66 -11.91 -11.62
C VAL A 115 -14.83 -12.25 -12.53
N ARG A 116 -16.00 -11.68 -12.26
CA ARG A 116 -17.18 -11.79 -13.14
C ARG A 116 -17.26 -10.54 -14.00
N VAL A 117 -17.55 -10.71 -15.29
CA VAL A 117 -17.74 -9.62 -16.24
C VAL A 117 -19.10 -9.75 -16.90
N ALA A 118 -20.00 -8.84 -16.57
CA ALA A 118 -21.30 -8.73 -17.22
C ALA A 118 -21.23 -7.69 -18.34
N LEU A 119 -21.71 -8.05 -19.53
CA LEU A 119 -21.74 -7.21 -20.72
C LEU A 119 -23.20 -6.94 -21.07
N ARG A 120 -23.60 -5.67 -21.09
CA ARG A 120 -24.95 -5.23 -21.44
C ARG A 120 -24.90 -4.34 -22.66
N LEU A 121 -25.44 -4.81 -23.76
CA LEU A 121 -25.61 -4.07 -25.00
C LEU A 121 -27.00 -3.42 -25.03
N SER A 122 -27.04 -2.09 -25.07
CA SER A 122 -28.28 -1.32 -25.16
C SER A 122 -28.31 -0.56 -26.48
N THR A 123 -29.51 -0.37 -27.06
CA THR A 123 -29.66 0.37 -28.32
C THR A 123 -30.94 1.20 -28.35
N SER A 124 -30.90 2.32 -29.09
CA SER A 124 -32.08 3.14 -29.41
C SER A 124 -32.89 2.59 -30.59
N LEU A 125 -32.35 1.62 -31.34
CA LEU A 125 -32.95 0.97 -32.50
C LEU A 125 -34.04 -0.03 -32.10
N GLU A 126 -34.99 -0.30 -32.99
CA GLU A 126 -36.06 -1.28 -32.74
C GLU A 126 -35.50 -2.71 -32.56
N ALA A 127 -34.51 -3.06 -33.38
CA ALA A 127 -33.77 -4.30 -33.33
C ALA A 127 -32.37 -4.14 -33.93
N VAL A 128 -31.38 -4.79 -33.32
CA VAL A 128 -30.00 -4.93 -33.77
C VAL A 128 -29.57 -6.36 -33.53
N ASP A 129 -29.25 -7.08 -34.59
CA ASP A 129 -28.55 -8.36 -34.45
C ASP A 129 -27.09 -8.07 -34.09
N ALA A 130 -26.68 -8.59 -32.94
CA ALA A 130 -25.37 -8.34 -32.35
C ALA A 130 -24.62 -9.64 -32.12
N GLU A 131 -23.35 -9.64 -32.51
CA GLU A 131 -22.34 -10.59 -32.10
C GLU A 131 -21.39 -9.89 -31.12
N ILE A 132 -21.45 -10.26 -29.85
CA ILE A 132 -20.49 -9.81 -28.84
C ILE A 132 -19.35 -10.84 -28.83
N GLU A 133 -18.11 -10.36 -28.98
CA GLU A 133 -16.92 -11.19 -28.96
C GLU A 133 -15.92 -10.67 -27.92
N VAL A 134 -15.37 -11.61 -27.14
CA VAL A 134 -14.27 -11.34 -26.19
C VAL A 134 -13.05 -12.17 -26.59
N ARG A 135 -11.91 -11.52 -26.82
CA ARG A 135 -10.63 -12.16 -27.11
C ARG A 135 -9.75 -12.17 -25.88
N LEU A 136 -9.31 -13.35 -25.47
CA LEU A 136 -8.55 -13.55 -24.24
C LEU A 136 -7.08 -13.88 -24.52
N ALA A 137 -6.21 -13.55 -23.57
CA ALA A 137 -4.83 -14.02 -23.54
C ALA A 137 -4.33 -14.12 -22.09
N ALA A 138 -3.67 -15.22 -21.77
CA ALA A 138 -3.07 -15.50 -20.46
C ALA A 138 -1.57 -15.67 -20.60
N ASP A 139 -0.77 -15.14 -19.68
CA ASP A 139 0.70 -15.20 -19.77
C ASP A 139 1.42 -15.58 -18.47
N PHE A 140 0.75 -15.52 -17.31
CA PHE A 140 1.32 -15.88 -16.01
C PHE A 140 2.64 -15.15 -15.71
N THR A 141 2.70 -13.86 -16.07
CA THR A 141 3.88 -13.02 -15.80
C THR A 141 3.97 -12.68 -14.31
N ASP A 142 5.09 -12.99 -13.68
CA ASP A 142 5.37 -12.64 -12.27
C ASP A 142 5.52 -11.11 -12.09
N MET A 143 5.06 -10.60 -10.94
CA MET A 143 5.06 -9.17 -10.61
C MET A 143 6.46 -8.53 -10.67
N ALA A 144 7.49 -9.24 -10.24
CA ALA A 144 8.87 -8.78 -10.32
C ALA A 144 9.31 -8.52 -11.78
N ALA A 145 8.86 -9.37 -12.72
CA ALA A 145 9.14 -9.18 -14.14
C ALA A 145 8.37 -7.97 -14.70
N ILE A 146 7.11 -7.78 -14.29
CA ILE A 146 6.30 -6.62 -14.67
C ILE A 146 6.97 -5.31 -14.22
N ARG A 147 7.48 -5.24 -12.99
CA ARG A 147 8.23 -4.07 -12.48
C ARG A 147 9.49 -3.76 -13.30
N LEU A 148 10.06 -4.76 -13.95
CA LEU A 148 11.22 -4.63 -14.83
C LEU A 148 10.81 -4.43 -16.31
N GLY A 149 9.52 -4.25 -16.62
CA GLY A 149 9.02 -4.13 -17.99
C GLY A 149 9.16 -5.41 -18.82
N ARG A 150 9.33 -6.56 -18.17
CA ARG A 150 9.51 -7.88 -18.79
C ARG A 150 8.18 -8.64 -18.74
N TYR A 151 7.67 -9.04 -19.90
CA TYR A 151 6.40 -9.76 -20.03
C TYR A 151 6.59 -11.09 -20.73
N ARG A 152 5.84 -12.11 -20.31
CA ARG A 152 5.83 -13.42 -20.97
C ARG A 152 4.94 -13.37 -22.22
N GLU A 153 5.28 -14.22 -23.19
CA GLU A 153 4.41 -14.45 -24.34
C GLU A 153 3.12 -15.17 -23.91
N PRO A 154 1.96 -14.83 -24.50
CA PRO A 154 0.71 -15.51 -24.19
C PRO A 154 0.72 -17.00 -24.48
N LEU A 155 0.17 -17.78 -23.55
CA LEU A 155 -0.01 -19.22 -23.63
C LEU A 155 -1.33 -19.58 -24.32
N GLN A 156 -1.33 -20.72 -25.02
CA GLN A 156 -2.58 -21.34 -25.49
C GLN A 156 -3.28 -22.04 -24.31
N PRO A 157 -4.62 -22.09 -24.32
CA PRO A 157 -5.37 -22.81 -23.28
C PRO A 157 -5.02 -24.30 -23.32
N THR A 158 -4.80 -24.89 -22.15
CA THR A 158 -4.52 -26.31 -21.94
C THR A 158 -5.76 -27.18 -22.18
N ALA A 159 -6.95 -26.61 -21.89
CA ALA A 159 -8.23 -27.22 -22.21
C ALA A 159 -9.22 -26.17 -22.71
N ALA A 160 -10.05 -26.57 -23.67
CA ALA A 160 -11.17 -25.79 -24.18
C ALA A 160 -12.35 -26.72 -24.43
N ASP A 161 -13.46 -26.49 -23.73
CA ASP A 161 -14.74 -27.14 -24.03
C ASP A 161 -15.72 -26.13 -24.63
N ALA A 162 -16.99 -26.52 -24.82
CA ALA A 162 -17.98 -25.65 -25.45
C ALA A 162 -18.28 -24.35 -24.67
N SER A 163 -17.94 -24.30 -23.38
CA SER A 163 -18.32 -23.28 -22.40
C SER A 163 -17.17 -22.75 -21.54
N SER A 164 -16.00 -23.40 -21.55
CA SER A 164 -14.86 -23.01 -20.72
C SER A 164 -13.51 -23.06 -21.44
N LEU A 165 -12.61 -22.20 -20.99
CA LEU A 165 -11.19 -22.15 -21.35
C LEU A 165 -10.37 -22.31 -20.07
N ARG A 166 -9.31 -23.11 -20.11
CA ARG A 166 -8.42 -23.31 -18.97
C ARG A 166 -6.97 -23.13 -19.38
N TRP A 167 -6.20 -22.49 -18.50
CA TRP A 167 -4.75 -22.43 -18.54
C TRP A 167 -4.19 -22.91 -17.20
N ASP A 168 -3.06 -23.62 -17.26
CA ASP A 168 -2.34 -24.12 -16.11
C ASP A 168 -0.85 -23.83 -16.29
N GLU A 169 -0.21 -23.26 -15.27
CA GLU A 169 1.22 -22.92 -15.28
C GLU A 169 1.77 -22.98 -13.85
N ASP A 170 2.69 -23.90 -13.56
CA ASP A 170 3.41 -24.00 -12.27
C ASP A 170 2.51 -23.85 -11.02
N GLY A 171 1.46 -24.66 -10.94
CA GLY A 171 0.52 -24.65 -9.80
C GLY A 171 -0.45 -23.47 -9.76
N LYS A 172 -0.46 -22.63 -10.81
CA LYS A 172 -1.42 -21.55 -11.02
C LYS A 172 -2.42 -21.97 -12.07
N THR A 173 -3.68 -21.64 -11.86
CA THR A 173 -4.74 -21.96 -12.81
C THR A 173 -5.61 -20.74 -13.08
N LEU A 174 -5.99 -20.59 -14.35
CA LEU A 174 -6.99 -19.63 -14.80
C LEU A 174 -8.05 -20.42 -15.56
N THR A 175 -9.28 -20.41 -15.06
CA THR A 175 -10.44 -20.97 -15.77
C THR A 175 -11.38 -19.85 -16.13
N VAL A 176 -11.66 -19.68 -17.41
CA VAL A 176 -12.66 -18.72 -17.91
C VAL A 176 -13.89 -19.49 -18.36
N ALA A 177 -15.03 -19.26 -17.73
CA ALA A 177 -16.32 -19.86 -18.07
C ALA A 177 -17.28 -18.82 -18.65
N ALA A 178 -18.08 -19.22 -19.64
CA ALA A 178 -19.07 -18.37 -20.29
C ALA A 178 -20.28 -19.19 -20.75
N PRO A 179 -21.53 -18.78 -20.46
CA PRO A 179 -22.74 -19.34 -21.07
C PRO A 179 -22.90 -18.91 -22.56
N GLY A 180 -21.88 -19.16 -23.38
CA GLY A 180 -21.80 -18.83 -24.81
C GLY A 180 -20.97 -19.86 -25.57
N ARG A 181 -20.63 -19.59 -26.84
CA ARG A 181 -19.74 -20.48 -27.61
C ARG A 181 -18.29 -20.09 -27.37
N VAL A 182 -17.49 -21.04 -26.90
CA VAL A 182 -16.03 -20.94 -26.97
C VAL A 182 -15.58 -21.26 -28.40
N GLY A 183 -14.87 -20.32 -29.01
CA GLY A 183 -14.33 -20.42 -30.36
C GLY A 183 -12.81 -20.69 -30.37
N PRO A 184 -12.23 -20.99 -31.55
CA PRO A 184 -10.78 -21.16 -31.70
C PRO A 184 -10.01 -19.92 -31.23
N GLY A 185 -8.83 -20.12 -30.63
CA GLY A 185 -7.92 -19.04 -30.24
C GLY A 185 -8.35 -18.23 -29.01
N ALA A 186 -8.87 -18.89 -27.97
CA ALA A 186 -9.29 -18.28 -26.71
C ALA A 186 -10.32 -17.13 -26.89
N ARG A 187 -11.38 -17.43 -27.64
CA ARG A 187 -12.44 -16.47 -27.99
C ARG A 187 -13.76 -16.89 -27.37
N LEU A 188 -14.48 -15.94 -26.79
CA LEU A 188 -15.87 -16.10 -26.36
C LEU A 188 -16.78 -15.35 -27.34
N SER A 189 -17.90 -15.96 -27.74
CA SER A 189 -18.86 -15.33 -28.66
C SER A 189 -20.30 -15.61 -28.27
N TRP A 190 -21.11 -14.55 -28.32
CA TRP A 190 -22.55 -14.60 -28.13
C TRP A 190 -23.25 -13.89 -29.28
N ARG A 191 -24.32 -14.49 -29.79
CA ARG A 191 -25.20 -13.90 -30.80
C ARG A 191 -26.58 -13.72 -30.23
N GLY A 192 -27.18 -12.56 -30.46
CA GLY A 192 -28.55 -12.27 -30.05
C GLY A 192 -29.03 -10.97 -30.65
N THR A 193 -30.28 -10.62 -30.37
CA THR A 193 -30.89 -9.37 -30.85
C THR A 193 -31.11 -8.44 -29.66
N ALA A 194 -30.52 -7.26 -29.70
CA ALA A 194 -30.85 -6.16 -28.79
C ALA A 194 -31.92 -5.27 -29.43
N GLY A 195 -32.75 -4.61 -28.64
CA GLY A 195 -33.70 -3.62 -29.15
C GLY A 195 -34.04 -2.57 -28.09
N ARG A 196 -34.82 -1.57 -28.48
CA ARG A 196 -35.25 -0.50 -27.58
C ARG A 196 -35.95 -1.08 -26.34
N GLY A 197 -35.38 -0.81 -25.16
CA GLY A 197 -35.86 -1.34 -23.88
C GLY A 197 -35.65 -2.85 -23.67
N ARG A 198 -34.98 -3.53 -24.59
CA ARG A 198 -34.68 -4.98 -24.56
C ARG A 198 -33.17 -5.18 -24.80
N PRO A 199 -32.33 -4.95 -23.78
CA PRO A 199 -30.88 -5.11 -23.93
C PRO A 199 -30.50 -6.57 -24.17
N LEU A 200 -29.37 -6.79 -24.84
CA LEU A 200 -28.70 -8.09 -24.87
C LEU A 200 -27.70 -8.15 -23.71
N GLU A 201 -27.89 -9.10 -22.81
CA GLU A 201 -27.04 -9.30 -21.63
C GLU A 201 -26.33 -10.65 -21.71
N VAL A 202 -25.01 -10.62 -21.57
CA VAL A 202 -24.16 -11.81 -21.55
C VAL A 202 -23.11 -11.66 -20.47
N GLU A 203 -22.50 -12.76 -20.05
CA GLU A 203 -21.50 -12.74 -18.98
C GLU A 203 -20.39 -13.76 -19.22
N TRP A 204 -19.24 -13.53 -18.59
CA TRP A 204 -18.20 -14.53 -18.41
C TRP A 204 -17.54 -14.35 -17.04
N GLN A 205 -16.88 -15.41 -16.56
CA GLN A 205 -16.22 -15.42 -15.26
C GLN A 205 -14.83 -16.02 -15.39
N ALA A 206 -13.82 -15.33 -14.87
CA ALA A 206 -12.50 -15.89 -14.60
C ALA A 206 -12.42 -16.37 -13.15
N VAL A 207 -11.99 -17.62 -12.96
CA VAL A 207 -11.62 -18.19 -11.66
C VAL A 207 -10.11 -18.36 -11.66
N LEU A 208 -9.45 -17.80 -10.65
CA LEU A 208 -7.99 -17.70 -10.54
C LEU A 208 -7.54 -18.38 -9.25
N THR A 209 -6.54 -19.23 -9.33
CA THR A 209 -5.97 -19.89 -8.16
C THR A 209 -4.45 -19.92 -8.24
N ASP A 210 -3.77 -19.67 -7.13
CA ASP A 210 -2.34 -19.94 -6.97
C ASP A 210 -2.09 -20.84 -5.74
N SER A 211 -1.81 -22.11 -6.01
CA SER A 211 -1.49 -23.09 -4.95
C SER A 211 -0.11 -22.85 -4.33
N GLY A 212 0.75 -22.02 -4.90
CA GLY A 212 2.06 -21.64 -4.37
C GLY A 212 2.09 -20.31 -3.62
N ASP A 213 1.00 -19.54 -3.59
CA ASP A 213 0.99 -18.22 -2.95
C ASP A 213 1.27 -18.27 -1.44
N ALA A 214 1.92 -17.25 -0.89
CA ALA A 214 2.17 -17.13 0.55
C ALA A 214 0.92 -16.63 1.31
N VAL A 215 0.02 -15.95 0.60
CA VAL A 215 -1.18 -15.33 1.13
C VAL A 215 -2.45 -15.97 0.56
N LEU A 216 -3.56 -15.76 1.27
CA LEU A 216 -4.89 -16.24 0.93
C LEU A 216 -5.89 -15.10 1.18
N ALA A 217 -7.11 -15.27 0.68
CA ALA A 217 -8.21 -14.40 1.07
C ALA A 217 -8.46 -14.50 2.59
N ALA A 218 -8.62 -13.36 3.27
CA ALA A 218 -9.02 -13.36 4.67
C ALA A 218 -10.53 -13.64 4.83
N PRO A 219 -10.96 -14.20 5.98
CA PRO A 219 -12.36 -14.21 6.35
C PRO A 219 -12.96 -12.79 6.36
N LEU A 220 -14.21 -12.68 5.90
CA LEU A 220 -14.96 -11.43 6.00
C LEU A 220 -15.17 -11.05 7.47
N PRO A 221 -15.20 -9.75 7.81
CA PRO A 221 -15.47 -9.32 9.17
C PRO A 221 -16.87 -9.78 9.61
N ALA A 222 -16.98 -10.24 10.86
CA ALA A 222 -18.26 -10.66 11.44
C ALA A 222 -19.24 -9.50 11.66
N ALA A 223 -18.73 -8.27 11.78
CA ALA A 223 -19.52 -7.06 11.97
C ALA A 223 -19.07 -5.95 11.02
N ARG A 224 -20.01 -5.12 10.60
CA ARG A 224 -19.72 -3.90 9.84
C ARG A 224 -19.18 -2.84 10.79
N ARG A 225 -18.14 -2.10 10.37
CA ARG A 225 -17.63 -0.94 11.11
C ARG A 225 -18.77 0.06 11.34
N VAL A 226 -18.98 0.46 12.60
CA VAL A 226 -19.98 1.45 12.99
C VAL A 226 -19.30 2.82 13.09
N ARG A 227 -19.90 3.85 12.51
CA ARG A 227 -19.40 5.23 12.58
C ARG A 227 -20.53 6.24 12.37
N ALA A 228 -20.32 7.48 12.81
CA ALA A 228 -21.18 8.59 12.44
C ALA A 228 -21.17 8.81 10.91
N ALA A 229 -22.33 9.13 10.35
CA ALA A 229 -22.43 9.53 8.95
C ALA A 229 -21.67 10.85 8.74
N THR A 230 -20.85 10.91 7.71
CA THR A 230 -20.10 12.11 7.32
C THR A 230 -20.49 12.46 5.90
N GLU A 231 -20.77 13.73 5.64
CA GLU A 231 -21.18 14.21 4.32
C GLU A 231 -20.03 14.91 3.58
N GLY A 232 -20.23 15.18 2.30
CA GLY A 232 -19.29 15.95 1.47
C GLY A 232 -17.96 15.24 1.21
N PRO A 233 -16.89 15.99 0.89
CA PRO A 233 -15.57 15.45 0.56
C PRO A 233 -15.00 14.48 1.60
N LEU A 234 -15.19 14.78 2.89
CA LEU A 234 -14.70 13.94 3.98
C LEU A 234 -15.46 12.62 4.04
N GLY A 235 -16.79 12.64 3.83
CA GLY A 235 -17.60 11.44 3.72
C GLY A 235 -17.15 10.54 2.57
N LEU A 236 -16.95 11.12 1.39
CA LEU A 236 -16.47 10.40 0.21
C LEU A 236 -15.09 9.76 0.43
N LEU A 237 -14.14 10.53 0.98
CA LEU A 237 -12.81 10.00 1.30
C LEU A 237 -12.90 8.81 2.25
N LEU A 238 -13.65 8.95 3.34
CA LEU A 238 -13.75 7.90 4.35
C LEU A 238 -14.47 6.65 3.81
N ASP A 239 -15.57 6.80 3.06
CA ASP A 239 -16.29 5.67 2.46
C ASP A 239 -15.42 4.94 1.43
N ASN A 240 -14.77 5.68 0.54
CA ASN A 240 -13.88 5.10 -0.45
C ASN A 240 -12.69 4.38 0.19
N SER A 241 -12.08 4.97 1.22
CA SER A 241 -10.94 4.37 1.91
C SER A 241 -11.33 3.11 2.68
N LEU A 242 -12.49 3.07 3.36
CA LEU A 242 -12.94 1.86 4.05
C LEU A 242 -13.28 0.73 3.07
N ASP A 243 -13.84 1.06 1.91
CA ASP A 243 -14.08 0.11 0.81
C ASP A 243 -12.77 -0.46 0.25
N GLU A 244 -11.75 0.38 0.05
CA GLU A 244 -10.41 -0.07 -0.36
C GLU A 244 -9.75 -1.00 0.65
N LEU A 245 -9.84 -0.65 1.93
CA LEU A 245 -9.31 -1.46 3.02
C LEU A 245 -9.99 -2.83 3.08
N ASP A 246 -11.29 -2.90 2.84
CA ASP A 246 -12.01 -4.19 2.75
C ASP A 246 -11.55 -5.03 1.56
N GLY A 247 -11.27 -4.38 0.42
CA GLY A 247 -10.68 -5.02 -0.76
C GLY A 247 -9.23 -5.49 -0.57
N LEU A 248 -8.51 -4.99 0.44
CA LEU A 248 -7.11 -5.32 0.74
C LEU A 248 -6.92 -6.43 1.79
N ARG A 249 -7.99 -7.01 2.33
CA ARG A 249 -7.91 -8.01 3.43
C ARG A 249 -7.32 -9.34 2.97
N LEU A 250 -6.20 -9.73 3.57
CA LEU A 250 -5.51 -11.01 3.35
C LEU A 250 -5.32 -11.77 4.64
N ALA A 251 -5.05 -13.07 4.53
CA ALA A 251 -4.51 -13.91 5.59
C ALA A 251 -3.25 -14.62 5.09
N SER A 252 -2.38 -15.04 6.00
CA SER A 252 -1.20 -15.84 5.63
C SER A 252 -1.54 -17.32 5.76
N ARG A 253 -0.87 -18.18 4.99
CA ARG A 253 -1.09 -19.63 5.10
C ARG A 253 -0.79 -20.21 6.48
N GLN A 254 0.15 -19.61 7.22
CA GLN A 254 0.49 -20.05 8.57
C GLN A 254 -0.54 -19.60 9.62
N ALA A 255 -1.33 -18.56 9.32
CA ALA A 255 -2.36 -18.02 10.20
C ALA A 255 -3.62 -17.63 9.40
N PRO A 256 -4.38 -18.62 8.88
CA PRO A 256 -5.50 -18.38 7.96
C PRO A 256 -6.67 -17.62 8.61
N ASP A 257 -6.81 -17.68 9.94
CA ASP A 257 -7.85 -16.99 10.72
C ASP A 257 -7.39 -15.64 11.30
N ALA A 258 -6.23 -15.14 10.86
CA ALA A 258 -5.62 -13.90 11.31
C ALA A 258 -5.57 -12.89 10.15
N PRO A 259 -6.62 -12.06 9.98
CA PRO A 259 -6.67 -11.10 8.88
C PRO A 259 -5.66 -9.97 9.10
N PHE A 260 -5.06 -9.52 8.01
CA PHE A 260 -4.27 -8.30 7.91
C PHE A 260 -4.60 -7.58 6.59
N LEU A 261 -4.02 -6.42 6.35
CA LEU A 261 -4.20 -5.66 5.11
C LEU A 261 -2.96 -5.80 4.22
N ALA A 262 -3.15 -6.14 2.95
CA ALA A 262 -2.10 -6.05 1.94
C ALA A 262 -1.56 -4.61 1.88
N ALA A 263 -0.24 -4.42 1.75
CA ALA A 263 0.34 -3.08 1.79
C ALA A 263 -0.21 -2.18 0.68
N GLY A 264 -0.23 -2.68 -0.56
CA GLY A 264 -1.05 -2.10 -1.61
C GLY A 264 -0.80 -2.64 -3.00
N ALA A 265 -1.74 -2.31 -3.88
CA ALA A 265 -1.81 -2.85 -5.22
C ALA A 265 -1.07 -1.94 -6.22
N PRO A 266 -0.30 -2.50 -7.17
CA PRO A 266 -0.05 -3.93 -7.40
C PRO A 266 1.26 -4.43 -6.80
N TRP A 267 2.19 -3.53 -6.44
CA TRP A 267 3.59 -3.89 -6.16
C TRP A 267 3.82 -4.62 -4.84
N TYR A 268 2.97 -4.32 -3.85
CA TYR A 268 3.14 -4.71 -2.46
C TYR A 268 1.89 -5.45 -1.96
N PHE A 269 1.25 -6.24 -2.82
CA PHE A 269 -0.04 -6.88 -2.56
C PHE A 269 0.08 -8.16 -1.74
N THR A 270 0.77 -8.07 -0.60
CA THR A 270 1.08 -9.16 0.33
C THR A 270 1.29 -8.60 1.75
N LEU A 271 1.68 -9.43 2.71
CA LEU A 271 2.01 -9.01 4.07
C LEU A 271 3.32 -8.21 4.10
N PHE A 272 3.20 -6.92 4.39
CA PHE A 272 4.31 -6.09 4.87
C PHE A 272 4.06 -5.74 6.33
N GLY A 273 5.03 -6.01 7.20
CA GLY A 273 4.88 -5.86 8.64
C GLY A 273 4.53 -4.44 9.05
N ARG A 274 5.39 -3.48 8.71
CA ARG A 274 5.20 -2.07 9.03
C ARG A 274 3.90 -1.49 8.48
N ASP A 275 3.60 -1.70 7.20
CA ASP A 275 2.40 -1.18 6.54
C ASP A 275 1.14 -1.70 7.23
N SER A 276 1.10 -3.01 7.50
CA SER A 276 -0.02 -3.65 8.19
C SER A 276 -0.20 -3.10 9.61
N LEU A 277 0.91 -2.90 10.33
CA LEU A 277 0.91 -2.36 11.69
C LEU A 277 0.39 -0.92 11.71
N TRP A 278 0.87 -0.04 10.84
CA TRP A 278 0.38 1.34 10.78
C TRP A 278 -1.08 1.43 10.36
N ALA A 279 -1.48 0.67 9.33
CA ALA A 279 -2.87 0.63 8.92
C ALA A 279 -3.78 0.14 10.05
N ALA A 280 -3.39 -0.92 10.77
CA ALA A 280 -4.11 -1.42 11.93
C ALA A 280 -4.15 -0.42 13.09
N ARG A 281 -3.06 0.31 13.37
CA ARG A 281 -3.02 1.36 14.41
C ARG A 281 -3.96 2.52 14.08
N MET A 282 -4.02 2.95 12.82
CA MET A 282 -4.94 4.01 12.37
C MET A 282 -6.40 3.54 12.39
N LEU A 283 -6.66 2.25 12.15
CA LEU A 283 -7.99 1.64 12.18
C LEU A 283 -8.43 1.14 13.54
N LEU A 284 -7.57 1.16 14.56
CA LEU A 284 -7.86 0.62 15.88
C LEU A 284 -9.19 1.14 16.48
N PRO A 285 -9.57 2.43 16.34
CA PRO A 285 -10.87 2.93 16.81
C PRO A 285 -12.09 2.26 16.15
N LEU A 286 -11.92 1.67 14.95
CA LEU A 286 -13.00 1.09 14.14
C LEU A 286 -12.97 -0.44 14.08
N ASP A 287 -11.81 -1.07 14.23
CA ASP A 287 -11.61 -2.49 13.94
C ASP A 287 -10.48 -3.11 14.80
N ALA A 288 -10.75 -3.26 16.11
CA ALA A 288 -9.81 -3.93 17.03
C ALA A 288 -9.52 -5.40 16.65
N ALA A 289 -10.47 -6.07 15.99
CA ALA A 289 -10.30 -7.44 15.52
C ALA A 289 -9.26 -7.52 14.38
N LEU A 290 -9.19 -6.52 13.50
CA LEU A 290 -8.13 -6.41 12.50
C LEU A 290 -6.75 -6.17 13.14
N ALA A 291 -6.67 -5.36 14.20
CA ALA A 291 -5.43 -5.19 14.96
C ALA A 291 -4.97 -6.52 15.59
N ALA A 292 -5.86 -7.24 16.27
CA ALA A 292 -5.58 -8.56 16.82
C ALA A 292 -5.19 -9.59 15.74
N GLY A 293 -5.86 -9.57 14.59
CA GLY A 293 -5.52 -10.39 13.42
C GLY A 293 -4.13 -10.09 12.88
N THR A 294 -3.80 -8.81 12.70
CA THR A 294 -2.50 -8.34 12.21
C THR A 294 -1.37 -8.76 13.14
N LEU A 295 -1.54 -8.57 14.46
CA LEU A 295 -0.57 -8.98 15.46
C LEU A 295 -0.32 -10.50 15.43
N ARG A 296 -1.39 -11.31 15.37
CA ARG A 296 -1.30 -12.79 15.26
C ARG A 296 -0.64 -13.23 13.96
N ALA A 297 -0.98 -12.61 12.84
CA ALA A 297 -0.41 -12.92 11.54
C ALA A 297 1.12 -12.67 11.55
N LEU A 298 1.56 -11.55 12.10
CA LEU A 298 2.99 -11.23 12.20
C LEU A 298 3.73 -12.09 13.24
N ALA A 299 3.09 -12.40 14.37
CA ALA A 299 3.65 -13.28 15.40
C ALA A 299 3.89 -14.71 14.87
N ALA A 300 3.04 -15.21 13.98
CA ALA A 300 3.21 -16.53 13.37
C ALA A 300 4.50 -16.65 12.55
N HIS A 301 5.04 -15.53 12.05
CA HIS A 301 6.29 -15.46 11.29
C HIS A 301 7.39 -14.72 12.06
N GLN A 302 7.30 -14.61 13.39
CA GLN A 302 8.32 -13.97 14.21
C GLN A 302 9.66 -14.70 14.07
N GLY A 303 10.76 -13.94 13.97
CA GLY A 303 12.10 -14.48 13.83
C GLY A 303 12.48 -15.37 15.01
N THR A 304 13.12 -16.50 14.73
CA THR A 304 13.52 -17.49 15.75
C THR A 304 15.00 -17.86 15.67
N LYS A 305 15.69 -17.43 14.62
CA LYS A 305 17.11 -17.67 14.38
C LYS A 305 17.81 -16.37 13.97
N THR A 306 19.14 -16.43 13.90
CA THR A 306 19.95 -15.38 13.29
C THR A 306 20.30 -15.78 11.86
N ASP A 307 19.83 -15.01 10.88
CA ASP A 307 20.07 -15.25 9.45
C ASP A 307 20.35 -13.92 8.73
N PRO A 308 21.63 -13.58 8.48
CA PRO A 308 21.99 -12.31 7.83
C PRO A 308 21.37 -12.12 6.44
N ALA A 309 21.16 -13.19 5.67
CA ALA A 309 20.59 -13.08 4.32
C ALA A 309 19.10 -12.67 4.36
N ALA A 310 18.37 -13.11 5.38
CA ALA A 310 17.01 -12.70 5.64
C ALA A 310 16.89 -11.47 6.55
N ALA A 311 18.01 -10.97 7.08
CA ALA A 311 18.07 -10.00 8.18
C ALA A 311 17.25 -10.45 9.42
N GLU A 312 17.11 -11.76 9.61
CA GLU A 312 16.34 -12.37 10.69
C GLU A 312 17.16 -12.37 11.98
N GLU A 313 16.50 -12.00 13.07
CA GLU A 313 17.03 -12.09 14.43
C GLU A 313 15.94 -12.65 15.34
N PRO A 314 16.28 -13.39 16.41
CA PRO A 314 15.29 -13.90 17.35
C PRO A 314 14.43 -12.77 17.93
N GLY A 315 13.10 -12.93 17.85
CA GLY A 315 12.12 -11.96 18.32
C GLY A 315 11.73 -10.86 17.33
N LYS A 316 12.47 -10.70 16.22
CA LYS A 316 12.22 -9.67 15.21
C LYS A 316 10.95 -9.96 14.41
N ILE A 317 10.20 -8.91 14.07
CA ILE A 317 9.03 -8.99 13.18
C ILE A 317 9.46 -8.66 11.75
N LEU A 318 8.95 -9.43 10.80
CA LEU A 318 9.34 -9.36 9.39
C LEU A 318 9.04 -7.99 8.73
N HIS A 319 9.77 -7.72 7.66
CA HIS A 319 9.51 -6.66 6.70
C HIS A 319 8.42 -7.09 5.72
N GLU A 320 8.64 -8.17 4.96
CA GLU A 320 7.68 -8.68 3.97
C GLU A 320 7.69 -10.20 3.83
N LEU A 321 6.55 -10.73 3.36
CA LEU A 321 6.35 -12.14 3.03
C LEU A 321 5.94 -12.28 1.56
N ARG A 322 6.60 -13.15 0.80
CA ARG A 322 6.30 -13.49 -0.59
C ARG A 322 6.35 -15.00 -0.81
N SER A 323 5.76 -15.46 -1.90
CA SER A 323 5.80 -16.88 -2.31
C SER A 323 7.15 -17.29 -2.92
N LYS A 324 7.89 -16.31 -3.46
CA LYS A 324 9.17 -16.50 -4.15
C LYS A 324 10.16 -15.41 -3.73
N GLU A 325 11.43 -15.66 -4.02
CA GLU A 325 12.47 -14.66 -3.90
C GLU A 325 12.18 -13.46 -4.83
N LEU A 326 12.37 -12.25 -4.32
CA LEU A 326 12.28 -11.02 -5.11
C LEU A 326 13.66 -10.67 -5.65
N VAL A 327 13.78 -10.53 -6.97
CA VAL A 327 15.04 -10.12 -7.63
C VAL A 327 14.79 -8.89 -8.49
N LEU A 328 15.43 -7.77 -8.14
CA LEU A 328 15.42 -6.54 -8.92
C LEU A 328 16.86 -6.17 -9.29
N GLU A 329 17.33 -6.73 -10.41
CA GLU A 329 18.72 -6.59 -10.90
C GLU A 329 19.13 -5.11 -11.09
N SER A 330 18.19 -4.27 -11.52
CA SER A 330 18.41 -2.82 -11.72
C SER A 330 18.71 -2.07 -10.41
N GLN A 331 18.40 -2.66 -9.26
CA GLN A 331 18.61 -2.08 -7.93
C GLN A 331 19.67 -2.84 -7.12
N ALA A 332 20.25 -3.91 -7.70
CA ALA A 332 21.08 -4.89 -6.98
C ALA A 332 20.39 -5.48 -5.74
N LEU A 333 19.06 -5.61 -5.78
CA LEU A 333 18.23 -6.05 -4.67
C LEU A 333 17.82 -7.52 -4.87
N ARG A 334 18.04 -8.34 -3.84
CA ARG A 334 17.63 -9.74 -3.77
C ARG A 334 17.11 -10.05 -2.38
N LEU A 335 15.81 -10.29 -2.24
CA LEU A 335 15.17 -10.53 -0.94
C LEU A 335 14.60 -11.94 -0.87
N PRO A 336 14.92 -12.72 0.18
CA PRO A 336 14.33 -14.03 0.38
C PRO A 336 12.81 -13.93 0.59
N PRO A 337 12.05 -15.04 0.40
CA PRO A 337 10.59 -15.05 0.52
C PRO A 337 10.06 -14.56 1.88
N VAL A 338 10.80 -14.77 2.96
CA VAL A 338 10.53 -14.16 4.28
C VAL A 338 11.72 -13.26 4.59
N TYR A 339 11.49 -11.96 4.61
CA TYR A 339 12.54 -10.97 4.80
C TYR A 339 12.24 -10.09 6.02
N PHE A 340 13.25 -9.85 6.85
CA PHE A 340 13.17 -9.15 8.14
C PHE A 340 13.95 -7.83 8.14
N GLY A 341 14.31 -7.28 6.97
CA GLY A 341 15.02 -5.99 6.85
C GLY A 341 14.15 -4.77 7.17
N ALA A 342 13.57 -4.73 8.37
CA ALA A 342 12.80 -3.63 8.93
C ALA A 342 13.24 -3.43 10.39
N VAL A 343 13.76 -2.26 10.72
CA VAL A 343 14.15 -1.94 12.11
C VAL A 343 12.96 -1.44 12.94
N ASP A 344 11.89 -0.99 12.27
CA ASP A 344 10.70 -0.39 12.87
C ASP A 344 9.55 -1.39 13.10
N SER A 345 9.46 -2.50 12.35
CA SER A 345 8.37 -3.49 12.48
C SER A 345 8.22 -4.03 13.91
N THR A 346 9.31 -4.43 14.57
CA THR A 346 9.25 -5.00 15.93
C THR A 346 8.76 -3.99 16.98
N PRO A 347 9.32 -2.77 17.10
CA PRO A 347 8.78 -1.79 18.05
C PRO A 347 7.35 -1.36 17.68
N LEU A 348 6.99 -1.24 16.40
CA LEU A 348 5.62 -0.95 15.99
C LEU A 348 4.64 -2.08 16.38
N TRP A 349 5.06 -3.33 16.32
CA TRP A 349 4.26 -4.48 16.76
C TRP A 349 3.97 -4.42 18.26
N LEU A 350 4.99 -4.12 19.06
CA LEU A 350 4.84 -3.91 20.50
C LEU A 350 3.93 -2.71 20.82
N CYS A 351 4.07 -1.59 20.09
CA CYS A 351 3.19 -0.44 20.25
C CYS A 351 1.72 -0.80 19.97
N LEU A 352 1.44 -1.50 18.86
CA LEU A 352 0.07 -1.90 18.53
C LEU A 352 -0.51 -2.87 19.57
N LEU A 353 0.29 -3.81 20.09
CA LEU A 353 -0.13 -4.70 21.17
C LEU A 353 -0.46 -3.93 22.46
N GLY A 354 0.38 -2.97 22.83
CA GLY A 354 0.15 -2.10 23.99
C GLY A 354 -1.13 -1.27 23.83
N GLU A 355 -1.34 -0.66 22.66
CA GLU A 355 -2.55 0.10 22.33
C GLU A 355 -3.82 -0.77 22.34
N LEU A 356 -3.74 -2.01 21.83
CA LEU A 356 -4.84 -2.96 21.88
C LEU A 356 -5.16 -3.38 23.32
N GLY A 357 -4.13 -3.63 24.14
CA GLY A 357 -4.29 -3.94 25.57
C GLY A 357 -4.94 -2.79 26.34
N LEU A 358 -4.54 -1.55 26.07
CA LEU A 358 -5.13 -0.34 26.67
C LEU A 358 -6.58 -0.11 26.24
N ALA A 359 -6.93 -0.44 25.00
CA ALA A 359 -8.32 -0.39 24.53
C ALA A 359 -9.23 -1.36 25.29
N GLY A 360 -8.67 -2.39 25.95
CA GLY A 360 -9.40 -3.35 26.78
C GLY A 360 -10.29 -4.31 25.99
N THR A 361 -10.20 -4.29 24.66
CA THR A 361 -10.85 -5.23 23.75
C THR A 361 -9.92 -6.38 23.40
N GLU A 362 -10.45 -7.53 22.95
CA GLU A 362 -9.63 -8.66 22.49
C GLU A 362 -8.63 -9.22 23.54
N ASP A 363 -8.96 -9.18 24.85
CA ASP A 363 -8.09 -9.67 25.95
C ASP A 363 -7.53 -11.09 25.70
N GLY A 364 -8.35 -11.99 25.15
CA GLY A 364 -7.92 -13.33 24.78
C GLY A 364 -6.80 -13.34 23.73
N ALA A 365 -6.88 -12.43 22.74
CA ALA A 365 -5.83 -12.27 21.73
C ALA A 365 -4.57 -11.67 22.37
N VAL A 366 -4.69 -10.62 23.19
CA VAL A 366 -3.56 -10.00 23.92
C VAL A 366 -2.82 -11.04 24.76
N ARG A 367 -3.52 -11.84 25.57
CA ARG A 367 -2.93 -12.92 26.37
C ARG A 367 -2.18 -13.94 25.51
N SER A 368 -2.76 -14.33 24.39
CA SER A 368 -2.14 -15.32 23.49
C SER A 368 -0.83 -14.84 22.86
N LEU A 369 -0.61 -13.52 22.81
CA LEU A 369 0.53 -12.87 22.19
C LEU A 369 1.65 -12.51 23.18
N LEU A 370 1.45 -12.67 24.49
CA LEU A 370 2.45 -12.37 25.51
C LEU A 370 3.80 -13.11 25.29
N PRO A 371 3.84 -14.40 24.87
CA PRO A 371 5.10 -15.07 24.55
C PRO A 371 5.87 -14.39 23.41
N SER A 372 5.17 -14.00 22.34
CA SER A 372 5.77 -13.26 21.22
C SER A 372 6.22 -11.86 21.64
N ALA A 373 5.46 -11.20 22.53
CA ALA A 373 5.85 -9.92 23.12
C ALA A 373 7.13 -10.04 23.95
N GLY A 374 7.29 -11.12 24.72
CA GLY A 374 8.52 -11.43 25.44
C GLY A 374 9.73 -11.53 24.51
N SER A 375 9.62 -12.28 23.41
CA SER A 375 10.68 -12.39 22.41
C SER A 375 10.98 -11.06 21.71
N ALA A 376 9.96 -10.29 21.34
CA ALA A 376 10.12 -8.97 20.72
C ALA A 376 10.74 -7.95 21.69
N ALA A 377 10.39 -8.00 22.98
CA ALA A 377 10.99 -7.16 24.02
C ALA A 377 12.47 -7.50 24.24
N GLN A 378 12.83 -8.77 24.23
CA GLN A 378 14.23 -9.20 24.27
C GLN A 378 15.01 -8.70 23.05
N TRP A 379 14.43 -8.79 21.85
CA TRP A 379 15.00 -8.21 20.65
C TRP A 379 15.21 -6.69 20.79
N LEU A 380 14.21 -5.96 21.29
CA LEU A 380 14.26 -4.52 21.49
C LEU A 380 15.43 -4.11 22.41
N LEU A 381 15.55 -4.80 23.55
CA LEU A 381 16.62 -4.58 24.52
C LEU A 381 18.00 -4.94 23.95
N ALA A 382 18.10 -6.02 23.16
CA ALA A 382 19.35 -6.43 22.53
C ALA A 382 19.77 -5.44 21.42
N ALA A 383 18.83 -4.98 20.60
CA ALA A 383 19.07 -4.06 19.49
C ALA A 383 19.51 -2.67 19.99
N GLY A 384 18.88 -2.16 21.06
CA GLY A 384 19.28 -0.89 21.67
C GLY A 384 20.46 -1.01 22.64
N GLY A 385 20.72 -2.21 23.16
CA GLY A 385 21.80 -2.50 24.11
C GLY A 385 23.09 -3.00 23.47
N ALA A 386 23.16 -3.16 22.14
CA ALA A 386 24.30 -3.76 21.46
C ALA A 386 25.62 -3.11 21.92
N ALA A 387 26.34 -3.86 22.74
CA ALA A 387 27.61 -3.54 23.39
C ALA A 387 28.79 -3.54 22.39
N GLY A 388 28.56 -3.01 21.19
CA GLY A 388 29.59 -2.72 20.21
C GLY A 388 30.12 -1.31 20.41
N ASN A 389 31.42 -1.12 20.19
CA ASN A 389 32.05 0.20 20.10
C ASN A 389 31.65 0.91 18.79
N THR A 390 30.35 1.08 18.56
CA THR A 390 29.79 1.84 17.43
C THR A 390 29.39 3.23 17.92
N ALA A 391 29.40 4.22 17.03
CA ALA A 391 29.03 5.60 17.38
C ALA A 391 27.55 5.76 17.81
N ASN A 392 26.74 4.74 17.51
CA ASN A 392 25.29 4.67 17.75
C ASN A 392 24.91 3.70 18.89
N ALA A 393 25.85 3.33 19.76
CA ALA A 393 25.56 2.54 20.95
C ALA A 393 24.46 3.20 21.81
N GLY A 394 23.47 2.42 22.25
CA GLY A 394 22.28 2.93 22.96
C GLY A 394 21.09 3.28 22.07
N PHE A 395 21.21 3.12 20.75
CA PHE A 395 20.13 3.32 19.79
C PHE A 395 19.87 2.07 18.96
N LEU A 396 18.63 1.90 18.52
CA LEU A 396 18.32 0.93 17.48
C LEU A 396 18.91 1.43 16.16
N SER A 397 19.78 0.62 15.56
CA SER A 397 20.41 0.91 14.27
C SER A 397 20.27 -0.27 13.32
N TYR A 398 20.40 -0.01 12.02
CA TYR A 398 20.41 -1.05 10.99
C TYR A 398 21.60 -0.93 10.06
N GLN A 399 21.95 -2.07 9.47
CA GLN A 399 22.87 -2.17 8.36
C GLN A 399 22.52 -3.42 7.54
N ASP A 400 22.49 -3.29 6.22
CA ASP A 400 22.47 -4.48 5.38
C ASP A 400 23.85 -5.14 5.38
N THR A 401 23.95 -6.27 6.08
CA THR A 401 25.19 -7.07 6.13
C THR A 401 25.27 -8.10 5.00
N SER A 402 24.18 -8.30 4.24
CA SER A 402 24.13 -9.24 3.11
C SER A 402 24.71 -8.64 1.83
N GLY A 403 24.67 -7.30 1.69
CA GLY A 403 25.11 -6.56 0.51
C GLY A 403 24.13 -6.59 -0.67
N HIS A 404 22.98 -7.26 -0.51
CA HIS A 404 21.93 -7.36 -1.52
C HIS A 404 20.52 -7.11 -0.96
N GLY A 405 20.42 -6.73 0.32
CA GLY A 405 19.18 -6.40 1.01
C GLY A 405 18.80 -4.93 0.84
N LEU A 406 17.81 -4.47 1.63
CA LEU A 406 17.46 -3.05 1.68
C LEU A 406 18.56 -2.27 2.40
N SER A 407 19.10 -1.24 1.73
CA SER A 407 20.12 -0.36 2.32
C SER A 407 19.56 0.49 3.46
N ASN A 408 18.30 0.91 3.34
CA ASN A 408 17.55 1.62 4.38
C ASN A 408 16.42 0.72 4.88
N GLN A 409 16.35 0.47 6.19
CA GLN A 409 15.38 -0.47 6.81
C GLN A 409 14.29 0.23 7.63
N GLY A 410 14.14 1.54 7.49
CA GLY A 410 12.98 2.29 7.98
C GLY A 410 11.87 2.37 6.93
N TRP A 411 10.86 3.19 7.17
CA TRP A 411 9.77 3.40 6.20
C TRP A 411 10.21 4.11 4.93
N LYS A 412 11.21 5.00 5.03
CA LYS A 412 11.90 5.58 3.86
C LYS A 412 13.02 4.65 3.39
N ASP A 413 12.64 3.60 2.67
CA ASP A 413 13.53 2.49 2.30
C ASP A 413 14.28 2.68 0.97
N SER A 414 14.10 3.82 0.26
CA SER A 414 14.88 4.11 -0.94
C SER A 414 16.34 4.40 -0.61
N ARG A 415 17.26 4.01 -1.49
CA ARG A 415 18.72 4.13 -1.28
C ARG A 415 19.17 5.55 -0.93
N ASP A 416 18.51 6.56 -1.47
CA ASP A 416 18.83 7.98 -1.36
C ASP A 416 18.17 8.71 -0.17
N ALA A 417 17.34 8.00 0.61
CA ALA A 417 16.45 8.61 1.60
C ALA A 417 17.17 9.26 2.80
N MET A 418 18.32 8.72 3.20
CA MET A 418 19.07 9.16 4.37
C MET A 418 20.31 9.94 3.91
N GLN A 419 20.17 11.26 3.86
CA GLN A 419 21.21 12.16 3.36
C GLN A 419 21.33 13.41 4.22
N PHE A 420 22.52 14.02 4.19
CA PHE A 420 22.80 15.33 4.74
C PHE A 420 22.21 16.45 3.87
N SER A 421 22.22 17.68 4.37
CA SER A 421 21.70 18.85 3.69
C SER A 421 22.37 19.11 2.32
N ASP A 422 23.64 18.73 2.18
CA ASP A 422 24.45 18.84 0.96
C ASP A 422 24.25 17.68 -0.04
N GLY A 423 23.44 16.68 0.30
CA GLY A 423 23.14 15.50 -0.52
C GLY A 423 24.10 14.32 -0.34
N ARG A 424 25.12 14.45 0.53
CA ARG A 424 25.96 13.32 0.96
C ARG A 424 25.08 12.25 1.61
N GLN A 425 25.24 11.00 1.21
CA GLN A 425 24.49 9.87 1.77
C GLN A 425 25.04 9.48 3.13
N ALA A 426 24.16 9.06 4.04
CA ALA A 426 24.53 8.57 5.36
C ALA A 426 25.23 7.20 5.25
N ASP A 427 26.35 7.03 5.95
CA ASP A 427 27.02 5.74 6.07
C ASP A 427 26.34 4.87 7.13
N GLY A 428 26.32 3.55 6.93
CA GLY A 428 25.80 2.59 7.91
C GLY A 428 26.80 2.25 9.01
N PRO A 429 26.36 1.79 10.20
CA PRO A 429 24.96 1.55 10.59
C PRO A 429 24.21 2.84 10.93
N ILE A 430 22.97 2.97 10.47
CA ILE A 430 22.14 4.18 10.62
C ILE A 430 21.14 4.01 11.78
N ALA A 431 21.00 5.03 12.63
CA ALA A 431 19.98 5.08 13.69
C ALA A 431 18.93 6.15 13.38
N LEU A 432 17.69 5.74 13.08
CA LEU A 432 16.60 6.65 12.68
C LEU A 432 15.85 7.24 13.87
N SER A 433 15.42 8.49 13.78
CA SER A 433 14.70 9.18 14.85
C SER A 433 13.36 8.54 15.19
N GLU A 434 12.55 8.22 14.18
CA GLU A 434 11.21 7.67 14.35
C GLU A 434 11.24 6.30 15.02
N VAL A 435 12.27 5.50 14.71
CA VAL A 435 12.50 4.18 15.31
C VAL A 435 12.78 4.33 16.80
N GLN A 436 13.53 5.35 17.20
CA GLN A 436 13.78 5.60 18.63
C GLN A 436 12.49 6.01 19.34
N GLY A 437 11.67 6.84 18.69
CA GLY A 437 10.33 7.17 19.18
C GLY A 437 9.46 5.92 19.39
N TYR A 438 9.40 5.02 18.40
CA TYR A 438 8.65 3.77 18.52
C TYR A 438 9.25 2.84 19.59
N ALA A 439 10.58 2.75 19.68
CA ALA A 439 11.25 1.93 20.67
C ALA A 439 10.96 2.40 22.09
N TYR A 440 10.95 3.73 22.32
CA TYR A 440 10.56 4.32 23.59
C TYR A 440 9.10 3.98 23.92
N GLN A 441 8.17 4.23 22.99
CA GLN A 441 6.75 3.93 23.19
C GLN A 441 6.54 2.43 23.48
N ALA A 442 7.15 1.57 22.67
CA ALA A 442 7.09 0.12 22.80
C ALA A 442 7.56 -0.34 24.17
N ALA A 443 8.70 0.17 24.65
CA ALA A 443 9.26 -0.22 25.93
C ALA A 443 8.35 0.17 27.10
N VAL A 444 7.82 1.40 27.11
CA VAL A 444 6.89 1.86 28.16
C VAL A 444 5.59 1.04 28.15
N GLN A 445 4.94 0.93 26.99
CA GLN A 445 3.66 0.23 26.89
C GLN A 445 3.78 -1.27 27.15
N THR A 446 4.88 -1.91 26.73
CA THR A 446 5.12 -3.33 27.00
C THR A 446 5.41 -3.57 28.47
N ALA A 447 6.13 -2.66 29.16
CA ALA A 447 6.34 -2.76 30.59
C ALA A 447 5.03 -2.70 31.38
N ASP A 448 4.13 -1.77 31.00
CA ASP A 448 2.82 -1.65 31.63
C ASP A 448 1.94 -2.88 31.35
N LEU A 449 2.00 -3.42 30.14
CA LEU A 449 1.34 -4.68 29.78
C LEU A 449 1.89 -5.84 30.61
N PHE A 450 3.21 -5.97 30.75
CA PHE A 450 3.84 -7.04 31.51
C PHE A 450 3.45 -6.98 32.99
N ASP A 451 3.41 -5.80 33.61
CA ASP A 451 2.91 -5.65 34.98
C ASP A 451 1.43 -6.05 35.09
N ALA A 452 0.59 -5.66 34.13
CA ALA A 452 -0.84 -5.96 34.14
C ALA A 452 -1.14 -7.47 34.02
N TYR A 453 -0.31 -8.23 33.31
CA TYR A 453 -0.47 -9.67 33.10
C TYR A 453 0.47 -10.54 33.96
N GLY A 454 1.37 -9.94 34.74
CA GLY A 454 2.32 -10.65 35.60
C GLY A 454 3.52 -11.27 34.86
N GLU A 455 3.88 -10.72 33.70
CA GLU A 455 5.05 -11.13 32.91
C GLU A 455 6.33 -10.45 33.43
N PRO A 456 7.51 -11.10 33.33
CA PRO A 456 8.78 -10.52 33.73
C PRO A 456 9.33 -9.52 32.69
N GLY A 457 10.26 -8.65 33.09
CA GLY A 457 11.00 -7.76 32.17
C GLY A 457 10.55 -6.29 32.14
N ALA A 458 9.50 -5.94 32.89
CA ALA A 458 8.96 -4.58 32.91
C ALA A 458 9.95 -3.53 33.43
N ARG A 459 10.82 -3.89 34.38
CA ARG A 459 11.83 -2.96 34.92
C ARG A 459 12.92 -2.65 33.89
N GLU A 460 13.45 -3.68 33.25
CA GLU A 460 14.49 -3.58 32.23
C GLU A 460 14.03 -2.72 31.05
N LEU A 461 12.76 -2.86 30.64
CA LEU A 461 12.15 -2.03 29.60
C LEU A 461 12.03 -0.55 30.01
N ARG A 462 11.66 -0.26 31.27
CA ARG A 462 11.59 1.12 31.76
C ARG A 462 12.98 1.76 31.89
N ASP A 463 13.97 1.00 32.37
CA ASP A 463 15.35 1.45 32.45
C ASP A 463 15.91 1.76 31.04
N PHE A 464 15.62 0.90 30.06
CA PHE A 464 15.93 1.12 28.65
C PHE A 464 15.26 2.38 28.10
N ALA A 465 13.95 2.55 28.32
CA ALA A 465 13.20 3.71 27.83
C ALA A 465 13.75 5.03 28.41
N ALA A 466 14.08 5.05 29.71
CA ALA A 466 14.65 6.22 30.36
C ALA A 466 16.01 6.61 29.75
N ALA A 467 16.90 5.63 29.54
CA ALA A 467 18.20 5.83 28.91
C ALA A 467 18.05 6.30 27.44
N LEU A 468 17.17 5.68 26.66
CA LEU A 468 16.92 6.04 25.27
C LEU A 468 16.44 7.49 25.15
N LYS A 469 15.49 7.91 25.99
CA LYS A 469 14.98 9.29 26.00
C LYS A 469 16.09 10.31 26.32
N GLN A 470 16.94 10.01 27.31
CA GLN A 470 18.08 10.87 27.63
C GLN A 470 19.07 10.95 26.46
N ASN A 471 19.51 9.81 25.94
CA ASN A 471 20.48 9.74 24.83
C ASN A 471 19.95 10.45 23.58
N PHE A 472 18.66 10.28 23.26
CA PHE A 472 18.02 10.93 22.12
C PHE A 472 18.13 12.46 22.23
N ARG A 473 17.78 13.02 23.38
CA ARG A 473 17.89 14.46 23.64
C ARG A 473 19.32 14.99 23.47
N GLU A 474 20.31 14.21 23.87
CA GLU A 474 21.72 14.62 23.79
C GLU A 474 22.30 14.55 22.37
N ARG A 475 21.78 13.66 21.50
CA ARG A 475 22.44 13.31 20.23
C ARG A 475 21.68 13.66 18.97
N PHE A 476 20.35 13.68 19.01
CA PHE A 476 19.52 13.86 17.81
C PHE A 476 19.15 15.32 17.52
N TRP A 477 19.38 16.26 18.44
CA TRP A 477 18.99 17.65 18.21
C TRP A 477 20.05 18.43 17.44
N VAL A 478 19.63 19.00 16.31
CA VAL A 478 20.42 19.88 15.46
C VAL A 478 19.78 21.27 15.45
N GLN A 479 20.53 22.27 14.98
CA GLN A 479 20.05 23.64 14.88
C GLN A 479 20.43 24.24 13.53
N ASP A 480 19.47 24.87 12.87
CA ASP A 480 19.67 25.70 11.67
C ASP A 480 19.12 27.12 11.90
N ASP A 481 19.08 27.92 10.83
CA ASP A 481 18.55 29.30 10.88
C ASP A 481 17.07 29.39 11.25
N ALA A 482 16.29 28.31 11.07
CA ALA A 482 14.87 28.23 11.40
C ALA A 482 14.64 27.71 12.84
N GLY A 483 15.67 27.24 13.52
CA GLY A 483 15.64 26.81 14.92
C GLY A 483 16.11 25.37 15.13
N SER A 484 15.91 24.86 16.35
CA SER A 484 16.28 23.50 16.70
C SER A 484 15.25 22.48 16.21
N PHE A 485 15.72 21.34 15.70
CA PHE A 485 14.86 20.24 15.28
C PHE A 485 15.57 18.88 15.49
N PRO A 486 14.83 17.78 15.62
CA PRO A 486 15.42 16.44 15.61
C PRO A 486 15.93 16.07 14.21
N ALA A 487 17.18 15.64 14.12
CA ALA A 487 17.77 15.04 12.93
C ALA A 487 16.98 13.77 12.54
N MET A 488 16.83 13.52 11.24
CA MET A 488 16.14 12.30 10.77
C MET A 488 16.85 11.03 11.21
N ALA A 489 18.19 11.08 11.30
CA ALA A 489 19.02 9.94 11.68
C ALA A 489 20.38 10.39 12.23
N LEU A 490 21.07 9.45 12.89
CA LEU A 490 22.53 9.46 13.05
C LEU A 490 23.14 8.47 12.05
N ASP A 491 24.22 8.87 11.38
CA ASP A 491 24.98 7.98 10.49
C ASP A 491 25.92 7.03 11.29
N GLY A 492 26.69 6.20 10.59
CA GLY A 492 27.64 5.24 11.17
C GLY A 492 28.78 5.87 11.97
N HIS A 493 29.03 7.16 11.79
CA HIS A 493 29.99 7.96 12.56
C HIS A 493 29.33 8.67 13.76
N GLY A 494 28.01 8.53 13.92
CA GLY A 494 27.23 9.19 14.95
C GLY A 494 26.98 10.66 14.67
N GLU A 495 27.20 11.09 13.41
CA GLU A 495 26.92 12.44 12.92
C GLU A 495 25.41 12.57 12.65
N PRO A 496 24.73 13.56 13.25
CA PRO A 496 23.32 13.79 12.99
C PRO A 496 23.11 14.37 11.60
N LEU A 497 22.13 13.85 10.86
CA LEU A 497 21.74 14.42 9.57
C LEU A 497 21.17 15.82 9.78
N ASP A 498 21.85 16.81 9.21
CA ASP A 498 21.60 18.26 9.37
C ASP A 498 20.48 18.79 8.47
N VAL A 499 19.54 17.92 8.08
CA VAL A 499 18.43 18.25 7.18
C VAL A 499 17.07 17.93 7.83
N PRO A 500 16.13 18.88 7.82
CA PRO A 500 14.77 18.62 8.28
C PRO A 500 14.05 17.65 7.35
N GLY A 501 13.29 16.73 7.94
CA GLY A 501 12.37 15.87 7.20
C GLY A 501 11.21 15.43 8.08
N SER A 502 10.22 14.80 7.45
CA SER A 502 8.97 14.42 8.11
C SER A 502 9.11 13.43 9.27
N ASN A 503 10.25 12.71 9.38
CA ASN A 503 10.54 11.74 10.43
C ASN A 503 10.25 12.26 11.84
N MET A 504 10.52 13.55 12.10
CA MET A 504 10.27 14.18 13.40
C MET A 504 8.78 14.13 13.81
N GLY A 505 7.86 14.11 12.85
CA GLY A 505 6.42 13.97 13.11
C GLY A 505 6.03 12.63 13.72
N HIS A 506 6.83 11.59 13.50
CA HIS A 506 6.63 10.28 14.11
C HIS A 506 7.10 10.20 15.57
N LEU A 507 7.78 11.24 16.08
CA LEU A 507 8.18 11.33 17.50
C LEU A 507 7.02 11.81 18.39
N LEU A 508 6.08 12.57 17.83
CA LEU A 508 4.93 13.14 18.55
C LEU A 508 4.00 12.02 19.04
N GLY A 509 3.52 12.13 20.29
CA GLY A 509 2.64 11.14 20.90
C GLY A 509 3.33 9.86 21.36
N THR A 510 4.63 9.68 21.11
CA THR A 510 5.40 8.53 21.61
C THR A 510 5.81 8.71 23.08
N GLY A 511 5.87 9.96 23.55
CA GLY A 511 6.40 10.33 24.85
C GLY A 511 7.93 10.48 24.91
N ILE A 512 8.66 10.30 23.80
CA ILE A 512 10.13 10.51 23.78
C ILE A 512 10.50 12.01 23.92
N LEU A 513 9.64 12.90 23.43
CA LEU A 513 9.78 14.35 23.55
C LEU A 513 9.19 14.84 24.88
N ASP A 514 9.64 15.98 25.37
CA ASP A 514 8.89 16.80 26.33
C ASP A 514 7.98 17.82 25.61
N ALA A 515 7.18 18.57 26.37
CA ALA A 515 6.20 19.49 25.81
C ALA A 515 6.82 20.65 25.00
N ALA A 516 8.01 21.12 25.38
CA ALA A 516 8.69 22.20 24.66
C ALA A 516 9.30 21.66 23.35
N GLU A 517 9.91 20.49 23.42
CA GLU A 517 10.43 19.75 22.28
C GLU A 517 9.32 19.41 21.26
N ALA A 518 8.16 18.94 21.74
CA ALA A 518 7.01 18.63 20.91
C ALA A 518 6.45 19.88 20.20
N ARG A 519 6.45 21.04 20.88
CA ARG A 519 6.08 22.32 20.27
C ARG A 519 7.02 22.73 19.14
N LEU A 520 8.34 22.59 19.34
CA LEU A 520 9.33 22.89 18.30
C LEU A 520 9.11 22.02 17.06
N VAL A 521 8.85 20.72 17.26
CA VAL A 521 8.53 19.79 16.16
C VAL A 521 7.24 20.21 15.46
N ALA A 522 6.17 20.50 16.21
CA ALA A 522 4.90 20.93 15.63
C ALA A 522 5.04 22.20 14.76
N ASP A 523 5.79 23.20 15.24
CA ASP A 523 6.08 24.42 14.47
C ASP A 523 6.91 24.13 13.21
N ARG A 524 7.93 23.25 13.32
CA ARG A 524 8.82 22.91 12.21
C ARG A 524 8.07 22.19 11.08
N LEU A 525 7.17 21.28 11.42
CA LEU A 525 6.36 20.52 10.46
C LEU A 525 5.46 21.42 9.61
N LEU A 526 4.86 22.45 10.20
CA LEU A 526 4.03 23.43 9.48
C LEU A 526 4.84 24.52 8.77
N GLY A 527 6.17 24.49 8.90
CA GLY A 527 7.06 25.41 8.21
C GLY A 527 7.00 25.25 6.68
N PRO A 528 7.26 26.32 5.91
CA PRO A 528 7.06 26.36 4.44
C PRO A 528 8.02 25.46 3.64
N GLU A 529 9.04 24.90 4.27
CA GLU A 529 9.94 23.94 3.64
C GLU A 529 9.50 22.47 3.78
N LEU A 530 8.58 22.16 4.71
CA LEU A 530 8.02 20.82 4.90
C LEU A 530 6.55 20.77 4.50
N PHE A 531 5.72 21.72 4.94
CA PHE A 531 4.30 21.69 4.58
C PHE A 531 4.06 22.22 3.17
N SER A 532 3.57 21.35 2.28
CA SER A 532 3.30 21.66 0.87
C SER A 532 1.98 22.39 0.63
N GLY A 533 1.12 22.48 1.66
CA GLY A 533 -0.30 22.83 1.53
C GLY A 533 -1.20 21.61 1.28
N TYR A 534 -0.63 20.47 0.88
CA TYR A 534 -1.34 19.20 0.72
C TYR A 534 -0.93 18.15 1.76
N GLY A 535 0.26 18.28 2.35
CA GLY A 535 0.82 17.37 3.34
C GLY A 535 2.32 17.65 3.53
N LEU A 536 3.00 16.81 4.29
CA LEU A 536 4.43 16.97 4.58
C LEU A 536 5.29 16.43 3.44
N HIS A 537 6.26 17.21 2.97
CA HIS A 537 7.36 16.70 2.18
C HIS A 537 8.20 15.76 3.03
N THR A 538 8.65 14.66 2.42
CA THR A 538 9.55 13.74 3.10
C THR A 538 10.91 14.36 3.46
N LEU A 539 11.35 15.39 2.73
CA LEU A 539 12.61 16.07 2.93
C LEU A 539 12.42 17.58 2.75
N SER A 540 13.16 18.40 3.51
CA SER A 540 13.14 19.85 3.34
C SER A 540 13.44 20.26 1.90
N ARG A 541 12.65 21.21 1.38
CA ARG A 541 12.85 21.84 0.06
C ARG A 541 14.19 22.56 -0.12
N ARG A 542 14.90 22.84 0.98
CA ARG A 542 16.22 23.47 0.95
C ARG A 542 17.37 22.46 0.77
N ALA A 543 17.10 21.18 0.92
CA ALA A 543 18.11 20.14 0.79
C ALA A 543 18.57 19.99 -0.67
N ALA A 544 19.85 19.70 -0.88
CA ALA A 544 20.38 19.46 -2.22
C ALA A 544 19.73 18.26 -2.91
N GLY A 545 19.34 17.24 -2.14
CA GLY A 545 18.65 16.04 -2.64
C GLY A 545 17.14 16.20 -2.82
N PHE A 546 16.57 17.38 -2.57
CA PHE A 546 15.13 17.58 -2.73
C PHE A 546 14.71 17.54 -4.20
N TRP A 547 13.71 16.71 -4.50
CA TRP A 547 13.00 16.71 -5.76
C TRP A 547 11.54 16.31 -5.54
N PRO A 548 10.54 17.11 -5.98
CA PRO A 548 9.12 16.84 -5.70
C PRO A 548 8.62 15.50 -6.27
N PHE A 549 9.28 14.94 -7.28
CA PHE A 549 8.96 13.61 -7.81
C PHE A 549 9.95 12.53 -7.35
N SER A 550 10.74 12.77 -6.31
CA SER A 550 11.53 11.71 -5.66
C SER A 550 10.67 10.95 -4.66
N TYR A 551 10.84 9.63 -4.64
CA TYR A 551 10.04 8.70 -3.83
C TYR A 551 10.10 9.05 -2.34
N HIS A 552 11.30 9.20 -1.76
CA HIS A 552 11.48 9.62 -0.35
C HIS A 552 12.28 10.91 -0.16
N CYS A 553 12.62 11.63 -1.22
CA CYS A 553 13.38 12.90 -1.13
C CYS A 553 12.58 14.10 -1.63
N GLY A 554 11.26 14.13 -1.43
CA GLY A 554 10.48 15.33 -1.69
C GLY A 554 8.99 15.12 -1.98
N SER A 555 8.54 13.89 -2.24
CA SER A 555 7.11 13.59 -2.36
C SER A 555 6.34 13.81 -1.06
N VAL A 556 5.01 13.69 -1.13
CA VAL A 556 4.12 13.68 0.03
C VAL A 556 3.49 12.29 0.17
N TRP A 557 3.61 11.72 1.36
CA TRP A 557 3.00 10.44 1.71
C TRP A 557 1.83 10.68 2.67
N SER A 558 0.64 10.17 2.31
CA SER A 558 -0.58 10.38 3.09
C SER A 558 -0.45 9.80 4.50
N HIS A 559 0.15 8.61 4.62
CA HIS A 559 0.35 7.94 5.91
C HIS A 559 1.32 8.72 6.81
N ASP A 560 2.46 9.18 6.29
CA ASP A 560 3.49 9.94 7.01
C ASP A 560 2.89 11.21 7.64
N THR A 561 2.16 11.97 6.81
CA THR A 561 1.43 13.15 7.29
C THR A 561 0.38 12.78 8.35
N ALA A 562 -0.33 11.67 8.17
CA ALA A 562 -1.32 11.22 9.15
C ALA A 562 -0.71 10.72 10.46
N VAL A 563 0.49 10.13 10.46
CA VAL A 563 1.20 9.79 11.70
C VAL A 563 1.51 11.08 12.48
N ALA A 564 2.01 12.12 11.80
CA ALA A 564 2.21 13.42 12.43
C ALA A 564 0.91 14.03 12.96
N VAL A 565 -0.19 13.99 12.20
CA VAL A 565 -1.52 14.45 12.65
C VAL A 565 -1.97 13.71 13.91
N ARG A 566 -1.84 12.37 13.94
CA ARG A 566 -2.19 11.57 15.11
C ARG A 566 -1.36 11.97 16.34
N GLY A 567 -0.05 12.16 16.16
CA GLY A 567 0.84 12.63 17.22
C GLY A 567 0.46 14.02 17.72
N LEU A 568 0.22 14.98 16.82
CA LEU A 568 -0.24 16.33 17.15
C LEU A 568 -1.54 16.33 17.95
N LEU A 569 -2.51 15.49 17.58
CA LEU A 569 -3.75 15.30 18.35
C LEU A 569 -3.46 14.77 19.77
N GLY A 570 -2.58 13.77 19.90
CA GLY A 570 -2.17 13.22 21.18
C GLY A 570 -1.46 14.22 22.10
N GLU A 571 -0.72 15.17 21.54
CA GLU A 571 -0.03 16.25 22.26
C GLU A 571 -0.91 17.51 22.48
N GLY A 572 -2.15 17.53 21.96
CA GLY A 572 -3.08 18.65 22.10
C GLY A 572 -2.93 19.78 21.08
N PHE A 573 -2.06 19.63 20.07
CA PHE A 573 -1.84 20.57 18.97
C PHE A 573 -2.93 20.44 17.87
N THR A 574 -4.18 20.68 18.28
CA THR A 574 -5.37 20.43 17.44
C THR A 574 -5.46 21.34 16.21
N ALA A 575 -4.95 22.57 16.28
CA ALA A 575 -4.96 23.51 15.16
C ALA A 575 -3.98 23.06 14.06
N GLU A 576 -2.79 22.62 14.47
CA GLU A 576 -1.74 22.08 13.61
C GLU A 576 -2.19 20.78 12.95
N ALA A 577 -2.77 19.88 13.74
CA ALA A 577 -3.35 18.64 13.24
C ALA A 577 -4.44 18.89 12.17
N ARG A 578 -5.34 19.85 12.44
CA ARG A 578 -6.40 20.25 11.51
C ARG A 578 -5.82 20.79 10.21
N ALA A 579 -4.80 21.65 10.25
CA ALA A 579 -4.21 22.23 9.03
C ALA A 579 -3.62 21.15 8.09
N LEU A 580 -2.89 20.18 8.65
CA LEU A 580 -2.36 19.06 7.86
C LEU A 580 -3.47 18.14 7.32
N ALA A 581 -4.51 17.87 8.13
CA ALA A 581 -5.66 17.06 7.71
C ALA A 581 -6.48 17.73 6.60
N GLU A 582 -6.69 19.05 6.67
CA GLU A 582 -7.33 19.84 5.62
C GLU A 582 -6.52 19.79 4.31
N GLY A 583 -5.18 19.83 4.41
CA GLY A 583 -4.28 19.64 3.27
C GLY A 583 -4.48 18.28 2.58
N LEU A 584 -4.48 17.18 3.34
CA LEU A 584 -4.70 15.84 2.78
C LEU A 584 -6.11 15.69 2.19
N LEU A 585 -7.13 16.24 2.85
CA LEU A 585 -8.49 16.24 2.33
C LEU A 585 -8.57 17.00 0.99
N ALA A 586 -7.93 18.16 0.88
CA ALA A 586 -7.84 18.91 -0.36
C ALA A 586 -7.10 18.12 -1.46
N ALA A 587 -5.98 17.47 -1.10
CA ALA A 587 -5.24 16.61 -2.02
C ALA A 587 -6.11 15.46 -2.57
N SER A 588 -6.93 14.84 -1.71
CA SER A 588 -7.81 13.72 -2.10
C SER A 588 -8.75 14.06 -3.25
N GLY A 589 -9.17 15.33 -3.38
CA GLY A 589 -10.02 15.77 -4.49
C GLY A 589 -9.36 15.63 -5.87
N ALA A 590 -8.03 15.63 -5.95
CA ALA A 590 -7.31 15.37 -7.20
C ALA A 590 -7.40 13.91 -7.65
N PHE A 591 -7.69 13.00 -6.72
CA PHE A 591 -7.68 11.54 -6.88
C PHE A 591 -9.06 10.90 -6.69
N GLY A 592 -10.15 11.66 -6.91
CA GLY A 592 -11.51 11.14 -6.73
C GLY A 592 -11.83 10.72 -5.30
N HIS A 593 -11.19 11.36 -4.32
CA HIS A 593 -11.27 11.03 -2.90
C HIS A 593 -10.77 9.61 -2.57
N ARG A 594 -9.71 9.18 -3.25
CA ARG A 594 -8.97 7.95 -2.99
C ARG A 594 -7.48 8.28 -2.96
N LEU A 595 -6.91 8.39 -1.76
CA LEU A 595 -5.52 8.83 -1.63
C LEU A 595 -4.57 7.70 -2.09
N PRO A 596 -3.67 7.96 -3.04
CA PRO A 596 -2.65 6.99 -3.44
C PRO A 596 -1.59 6.85 -2.33
N GLU A 597 -0.71 5.86 -2.48
CA GLU A 597 0.44 5.64 -1.60
C GLU A 597 1.26 6.93 -1.38
N LEU A 598 1.53 7.67 -2.46
CA LEU A 598 2.20 8.97 -2.44
C LEU A 598 1.78 9.82 -3.65
N PHE A 599 2.01 11.11 -3.55
CA PHE A 599 1.90 12.05 -4.67
C PHE A 599 3.07 13.03 -4.68
N ALA A 600 3.29 13.70 -5.81
CA ALA A 600 4.45 14.59 -5.96
C ALA A 600 4.36 15.78 -4.99
N GLY A 601 5.49 16.19 -4.43
CA GLY A 601 5.64 17.35 -3.54
C GLY A 601 5.59 18.69 -4.24
N VAL A 602 4.75 18.82 -5.26
CA VAL A 602 4.43 20.12 -5.85
C VAL A 602 3.49 20.83 -4.89
N THR A 603 3.82 22.06 -4.52
CA THR A 603 3.05 22.78 -3.50
C THR A 603 1.70 23.24 -4.03
N ALA A 604 0.74 23.44 -3.12
CA ALA A 604 -0.58 23.99 -3.45
C ALA A 604 -0.51 25.39 -4.09
N ALA A 605 0.57 26.14 -3.83
CA ALA A 605 0.82 27.45 -4.45
C ALA A 605 1.30 27.33 -5.91
N GLU A 606 2.01 26.24 -6.25
CA GLU A 606 2.49 25.96 -7.61
C GLU A 606 1.43 25.27 -8.47
N SER A 607 0.58 24.44 -7.87
CA SER A 607 -0.51 23.73 -8.54
C SER A 607 -1.76 23.69 -7.67
N GLY A 608 -2.90 24.14 -8.20
CA GLY A 608 -4.19 24.08 -7.50
C GLY A 608 -4.77 22.67 -7.33
N ARG A 609 -4.07 21.63 -7.81
CA ARG A 609 -4.37 20.22 -7.58
C ARG A 609 -3.10 19.45 -7.23
N ALA A 610 -3.20 18.49 -6.30
CA ALA A 610 -2.12 17.56 -6.02
C ALA A 610 -1.71 16.80 -7.30
N VAL A 611 -0.41 16.71 -7.55
CA VAL A 611 0.15 16.14 -8.79
C VAL A 611 0.45 14.65 -8.57
N PRO A 612 -0.05 13.73 -9.43
CA PRO A 612 0.17 12.30 -9.24
C PRO A 612 1.65 11.91 -9.29
N TYR A 613 2.06 10.99 -8.41
CA TYR A 613 3.32 10.25 -8.57
C TYR A 613 3.10 9.06 -9.51
N PRO A 614 3.84 8.91 -10.63
CA PRO A 614 3.43 8.02 -11.70
C PRO A 614 3.21 6.56 -11.31
N ALA A 615 4.10 5.98 -10.51
CA ALA A 615 4.12 4.53 -10.18
C ALA A 615 3.49 4.20 -8.82
N SER A 616 2.78 5.15 -8.20
CA SER A 616 2.24 5.01 -6.85
C SER A 616 1.16 3.92 -6.78
N CYS A 617 1.23 3.06 -5.75
CA CYS A 617 0.19 2.08 -5.48
C CYS A 617 -1.15 2.76 -5.20
N HIS A 618 -2.22 2.16 -5.71
CA HIS A 618 -3.59 2.62 -5.51
C HIS A 618 -4.58 1.46 -5.77
N PRO A 619 -5.23 0.89 -4.74
CA PRO A 619 -5.21 1.33 -3.34
C PRO A 619 -3.94 0.94 -2.57
N GLN A 620 -3.68 1.64 -1.45
CA GLN A 620 -2.58 1.38 -0.50
C GLN A 620 -3.09 1.49 0.94
N ALA A 621 -2.92 0.43 1.74
CA ALA A 621 -3.54 0.26 3.05
C ALA A 621 -3.28 1.41 4.02
N TRP A 622 -2.04 1.80 4.26
CA TRP A 622 -1.75 2.89 5.20
C TRP A 622 -2.21 4.28 4.72
N SER A 623 -2.42 4.46 3.41
CA SER A 623 -2.91 5.71 2.84
C SER A 623 -4.43 5.75 2.91
N SER A 624 -5.12 4.65 2.61
CA SER A 624 -6.56 4.54 2.87
C SER A 624 -6.87 4.64 4.37
N ALA A 625 -6.07 4.01 5.25
CA ALA A 625 -6.25 4.10 6.70
C ALA A 625 -6.03 5.51 7.26
N SER A 626 -5.24 6.36 6.58
CA SER A 626 -5.04 7.76 6.95
C SER A 626 -6.34 8.57 6.99
N ALA A 627 -7.37 8.17 6.23
CA ALA A 627 -8.69 8.80 6.23
C ALA A 627 -9.36 8.82 7.61
N VAL A 628 -9.09 7.82 8.46
CA VAL A 628 -9.62 7.77 9.83
C VAL A 628 -8.98 8.86 10.68
N VAL A 629 -7.67 9.04 10.58
CA VAL A 629 -6.94 10.09 11.32
C VAL A 629 -7.31 11.48 10.82
N ILE A 630 -7.46 11.65 9.50
CA ILE A 630 -7.97 12.90 8.89
C ILE A 630 -9.36 13.22 9.46
N ALA A 631 -10.27 12.24 9.51
CA ALA A 631 -11.61 12.42 10.04
C ALA A 631 -11.59 12.82 11.53
N GLN A 632 -10.75 12.19 12.36
CA GLN A 632 -10.57 12.57 13.77
C GLN A 632 -10.11 14.01 13.93
N ALA A 633 -9.08 14.44 13.17
CA ALA A 633 -8.58 15.81 13.22
C ALA A 633 -9.62 16.85 12.78
N LEU A 634 -10.57 16.45 11.94
CA LEU A 634 -11.67 17.30 11.47
C LEU A 634 -12.91 17.25 12.37
N GLY A 635 -12.91 16.43 13.43
CA GLY A 635 -13.94 16.39 14.46
C GLY A 635 -14.92 15.23 14.36
N VAL A 636 -14.58 14.15 13.63
CA VAL A 636 -15.37 12.91 13.61
C VAL A 636 -14.96 12.03 14.80
N GLU A 637 -15.96 11.62 15.59
CA GLU A 637 -15.80 10.64 16.67
C GLU A 637 -16.15 9.23 16.16
N PHE A 638 -15.42 8.22 16.65
CA PHE A 638 -15.55 6.81 16.25
C PHE A 638 -15.90 5.93 17.44
#